data_AF-A0A6I6GDK0-F1
#
_entry.id   AF-A0A6I6GDK0-F1
#
_cell.length_a   1.000
_cell.length_b   1.000
_cell.length_c   1.000
_cell.angle_alpha   90.00
_cell.angle_beta   90.00
_cell.angle_gamma   90.00
#
_symmetry.space_group_name_H-M   'P 1'
#
loop_
_entity.id
_entity.type
_entity.pdbx_description
1 polymer ?
#
loop_
_entity_poly.entity_id
_entity_poly.type
_entity_poly.pdbx_seq_one_letter_code
_entity_poly.pdbx_strand_id
1 'polypeptide(L)'
;MKKWKVILSITCVVLMQSIWNNSAMAQYNNEWINYSRTYYKFSIAAPGIYRIPKSTLDAAGLGNTLAQHFTLWRNGSEVPLYTSVTSGTLGANDYIEFFGTRNDGMPDKALYRNSIDHIDEKHSLFTDTASYFLTVNSGSANLRIAAMANGAAGSGLTALPNIWKNVRFEYQNMSTGSPRPYIHRGFAVNFGEYVYSSAYDRGEMNASNDIFPDQNSIDFTDRTAKFNNLQPYTAGGLQAKIKVSIAGSAPNSRTVRILLNNAALYDRSYAQFDARIDSVSNVSPALLGNAVTEIGIKNLSSNLNDRVVAGFAEIDYPRLPDAGNAAAFDFYLPASGSSTLLEISGFNHSGVAPLLYNISNNTQMPGLIMGDGKVRFLLPAAAQTQQYWLVANNAQGITNINSLTTRNFINYAQQANQGNYLIVTNKLLLGGSNNPIDAYRQYRSSATGGGFNAKIVTIDELVDQFAYGIKMHPLSIKNFLRFARANFSVAPTHCFLIGKGITYDEMRTYESHPKASSLFLLPTWGYPASDVMLATDGLNTSAVNTFIGRLNVIRTSEVNDYLNKVKEFEAQQANASISQQDKAWMKNVVHVVGANDASIEQLIGPYMNAYKRIIEDTLFGGRVTTFNKFSSTTGAVIENELLEKLFEQGFSLLTYFGHSSATALDYNLD
;
A
#
# COMPACT_ATOMS: atom_id res chain seq x y z
N MET A 1 46.20 -42.47 4.60
CA MET A 1 44.71 -42.37 4.58
C MET A 1 44.02 -42.23 5.94
N LYS A 2 44.71 -42.16 7.10
CA LYS A 2 44.06 -41.92 8.42
C LYS A 2 44.14 -40.47 8.94
N LYS A 3 44.91 -39.57 8.31
CA LYS A 3 45.06 -38.16 8.74
C LYS A 3 44.11 -37.16 8.04
N TRP A 4 43.38 -37.57 7.01
CA TRP A 4 42.42 -36.71 6.30
C TRP A 4 40.97 -36.82 6.81
N LYS A 5 40.64 -37.84 7.61
CA LYS A 5 39.30 -38.00 8.18
C LYS A 5 39.05 -37.15 9.42
N VAL A 6 40.10 -36.73 10.14
CA VAL A 6 39.95 -35.94 11.38
C VAL A 6 39.76 -34.44 11.09
N ILE A 7 40.34 -33.92 10.00
CA ILE A 7 40.15 -32.51 9.60
C ILE A 7 38.73 -32.29 9.05
N LEU A 8 38.16 -33.25 8.32
CA LEU A 8 36.80 -33.13 7.78
C LEU A 8 35.72 -33.14 8.88
N SER A 9 35.95 -33.85 9.99
CA SER A 9 35.01 -33.91 11.11
C SER A 9 35.05 -32.66 11.99
N ILE A 10 36.18 -31.96 12.10
CA ILE A 10 36.28 -30.71 12.87
C ILE A 10 35.75 -29.52 12.05
N THR A 11 35.91 -29.53 10.72
CA THR A 11 35.33 -28.49 9.85
C THR A 11 33.80 -28.59 9.75
N CYS A 12 33.21 -29.80 9.82
CA CYS A 12 31.75 -29.95 9.83
C CYS A 12 31.08 -29.56 11.15
N VAL A 13 31.77 -29.70 12.30
CA VAL A 13 31.21 -29.32 13.61
C VAL A 13 31.29 -27.81 13.85
N VAL A 14 32.30 -27.12 13.30
CA VAL A 14 32.40 -25.65 13.37
C VAL A 14 31.45 -24.94 12.38
N LEU A 15 31.11 -25.58 11.25
CA LEU A 15 30.09 -25.08 10.31
C LEU A 15 28.64 -25.38 10.73
N MET A 16 28.42 -26.28 11.69
CA MET A 16 27.08 -26.54 12.27
C MET A 16 26.77 -25.72 13.53
N GLN A 17 27.75 -24.99 14.10
CA GLN A 17 27.54 -24.10 15.25
C GLN A 17 27.35 -22.62 14.88
N SER A 18 27.39 -22.26 13.59
CA SER A 18 26.97 -20.92 13.11
C SER A 18 25.53 -20.88 12.59
N ILE A 19 24.80 -22.01 12.65
CA ILE A 19 23.34 -22.04 12.46
C ILE A 19 22.69 -22.01 13.86
N TRP A 20 23.02 -20.98 14.64
CA TRP A 20 22.22 -20.63 15.80
C TRP A 20 21.04 -19.79 15.30
N ASN A 21 19.86 -20.41 15.28
CA ASN A 21 18.56 -19.79 15.46
C ASN A 21 18.36 -18.42 14.79
N ASN A 22 18.37 -18.37 13.46
CA ASN A 22 17.30 -17.64 12.80
C ASN A 22 16.12 -18.61 12.65
N SER A 23 15.47 -18.95 13.77
CA SER A 23 14.02 -19.09 13.69
C SER A 23 13.57 -17.79 13.04
N ALA A 24 13.12 -17.86 11.79
CA ALA A 24 12.53 -16.71 11.10
C ALA A 24 11.38 -16.25 11.99
N MET A 25 11.65 -15.31 12.90
CA MET A 25 10.62 -14.66 13.67
C MET A 25 9.69 -14.07 12.64
N ALA A 26 8.39 -14.28 12.81
CA ALA A 26 7.41 -13.66 11.94
C ALA A 26 7.70 -12.15 11.91
N GLN A 27 7.98 -11.62 10.71
CA GLN A 27 8.17 -10.18 10.55
C GLN A 27 6.81 -9.49 10.69
N TYR A 28 6.75 -8.50 11.57
CA TYR A 28 5.60 -7.63 11.83
C TYR A 28 5.83 -6.21 11.30
N ASN A 29 7.00 -5.92 10.75
CA ASN A 29 7.43 -4.65 10.16
C ASN A 29 7.85 -3.56 11.18
N ASN A 30 7.88 -3.88 12.48
CA ASN A 30 8.29 -2.94 13.54
C ASN A 30 9.72 -3.19 14.06
N GLU A 31 10.45 -4.16 13.51
CA GLU A 31 11.77 -4.62 14.02
C GLU A 31 12.87 -3.56 13.89
N TRP A 32 12.69 -2.58 13.00
CA TRP A 32 13.63 -1.49 12.77
C TRP A 32 13.59 -0.39 13.85
N ILE A 33 12.62 -0.45 14.76
CA ILE A 33 12.37 0.60 15.76
C ILE A 33 13.17 0.33 17.03
N ASN A 34 13.99 1.30 17.42
CA ASN A 34 14.54 1.37 18.76
C ASN A 34 13.69 2.32 19.61
N TYR A 35 12.89 1.75 20.50
CA TYR A 35 11.94 2.48 21.35
C TYR A 35 12.59 3.41 22.39
N SER A 36 13.91 3.36 22.59
CA SER A 36 14.62 4.33 23.44
C SER A 36 15.02 5.61 22.70
N ARG A 37 14.70 5.74 21.40
CA ARG A 37 15.08 6.86 20.55
C ARG A 37 13.87 7.67 20.11
N THR A 38 14.09 8.96 19.92
CA THR A 38 13.16 9.84 19.22
C THR A 38 13.43 9.79 17.72
N TYR A 39 12.37 9.66 16.95
CA TYR A 39 12.41 9.74 15.48
C TYR A 39 11.79 11.04 15.01
N TYR A 40 12.14 11.44 13.80
CA TYR A 40 11.69 12.67 13.16
C TYR A 40 11.18 12.32 11.76
N LYS A 41 9.85 12.33 11.61
CA LYS A 41 9.15 11.91 10.41
C LYS A 41 9.03 13.06 9.40
N PHE A 42 9.25 12.73 8.13
CA PHE A 42 8.91 13.58 6.98
C PHE A 42 8.53 12.69 5.78
N SER A 43 8.02 13.31 4.72
CA SER A 43 7.45 12.60 3.58
C SER A 43 8.09 13.02 2.25
N ILE A 44 8.23 12.06 1.33
CA ILE A 44 8.78 12.26 -0.02
C ILE A 44 7.83 11.64 -1.04
N ALA A 45 7.48 12.39 -2.08
CA ALA A 45 6.55 11.96 -3.13
C ALA A 45 7.23 11.63 -4.48
N ALA A 46 8.50 11.97 -4.64
CA ALA A 46 9.24 11.76 -5.88
C ALA A 46 10.67 11.28 -5.60
N PRO A 47 11.29 10.50 -6.50
CA PRO A 47 12.71 10.20 -6.39
C PRO A 47 13.55 11.46 -6.67
N GLY A 48 14.68 11.61 -5.98
CA GLY A 48 15.58 12.75 -6.16
C GLY A 48 16.59 12.91 -5.03
N ILE A 49 17.41 13.95 -5.11
CA ILE A 49 18.35 14.30 -4.04
C ILE A 49 17.71 15.31 -3.10
N TYR A 50 17.71 14.98 -1.82
CA TYR A 50 17.08 15.76 -0.77
C TYR A 50 18.11 16.23 0.25
N ARG A 51 17.95 17.46 0.74
CA ARG A 51 18.76 18.01 1.84
C ARG A 51 17.89 18.34 3.04
N ILE A 52 18.41 18.06 4.24
CA ILE A 52 17.90 18.59 5.50
C ILE A 52 18.90 19.67 5.94
N PRO A 53 18.57 20.96 5.77
CA PRO A 53 19.46 22.05 6.16
C PRO A 53 19.66 22.09 7.68
N LYS A 54 20.80 22.63 8.14
CA LYS A 54 21.06 22.87 9.57
C LYS A 54 19.92 23.63 10.26
N SER A 55 19.33 24.63 9.62
CA SER A 55 18.20 25.39 10.17
C SER A 55 16.98 24.52 10.50
N THR A 56 16.70 23.49 9.70
CA THR A 56 15.62 22.52 9.96
C THR A 56 15.96 21.60 11.13
N LEU A 57 17.23 21.19 11.24
CA LEU A 57 17.70 20.42 12.39
C LEU A 57 17.64 21.23 13.69
N ASP A 58 17.99 22.52 13.63
CA ASP A 58 17.87 23.46 14.76
C ASP A 58 16.43 23.60 15.22
N ALA A 59 15.50 23.81 14.28
CA ALA A 59 14.07 23.89 14.58
C ALA A 59 13.50 22.61 15.21
N ALA A 60 14.10 21.45 14.92
CA ALA A 60 13.75 20.16 15.51
C ALA A 60 14.50 19.85 16.82
N GLY A 61 15.33 20.76 17.33
CA GLY A 61 16.13 20.57 18.54
C GLY A 61 17.37 19.69 18.36
N LEU A 62 17.77 19.42 17.12
CA LEU A 62 18.90 18.54 16.75
C LEU A 62 20.20 19.31 16.46
N GLY A 63 20.24 20.62 16.68
CA GLY A 63 21.33 21.50 16.30
C GLY A 63 22.72 21.14 16.81
N ASN A 64 22.80 20.57 18.00
CA ASN A 64 24.07 20.15 18.64
C ASN A 64 24.42 18.68 18.36
N THR A 65 23.60 17.97 17.57
CA THR A 65 23.85 16.58 17.22
C THR A 65 25.06 16.50 16.29
N LEU A 66 25.97 15.58 16.58
CA LEU A 66 27.13 15.34 15.74
C LEU A 66 26.70 14.70 14.41
N ALA A 67 27.21 15.21 13.29
CA ALA A 67 26.85 14.79 11.94
C ALA A 67 26.97 13.26 11.75
N GLN A 68 28.01 12.66 12.31
CA GLN A 68 28.24 11.22 12.21
C GLN A 68 27.21 10.36 12.94
N HIS A 69 26.36 10.93 13.82
CA HIS A 69 25.35 10.17 14.56
C HIS A 69 23.99 10.11 13.85
N PHE A 70 23.75 10.87 12.79
CA PHE A 70 22.46 10.82 12.11
C PHE A 70 22.25 9.49 11.37
N THR A 71 21.04 8.95 11.45
CA THR A 71 20.58 7.78 10.69
C THR A 71 19.21 8.06 10.13
N LEU A 72 18.91 7.50 8.96
CA LEU A 72 17.65 7.69 8.28
C LEU A 72 17.06 6.34 7.93
N TRP A 73 15.75 6.17 8.12
CA TRP A 73 15.07 4.90 7.89
C TRP A 73 13.89 5.07 6.94
N ARG A 74 13.73 4.10 6.02
CA ARG A 74 12.55 3.93 5.15
C ARG A 74 12.28 2.45 5.00
N ASN A 75 11.01 2.02 5.07
CA ASN A 75 10.60 0.63 4.86
C ASN A 75 11.43 -0.38 5.68
N GLY A 76 11.73 -0.02 6.94
CA GLY A 76 12.50 -0.86 7.86
C GLY A 76 14.00 -0.99 7.54
N SER A 77 14.52 -0.25 6.55
CA SER A 77 15.92 -0.28 6.14
C SER A 77 16.58 1.09 6.33
N GLU A 78 17.86 1.08 6.72
CA GLU A 78 18.66 2.31 6.82
C GLU A 78 18.94 2.88 5.42
N VAL A 79 18.80 4.19 5.28
CA VAL A 79 19.05 4.95 4.05
C VAL A 79 20.41 5.63 4.18
N PRO A 80 21.32 5.45 3.21
CA PRO A 80 22.63 6.10 3.22
C PRO A 80 22.52 7.62 3.27
N LEU A 81 23.30 8.24 4.15
CA LEU A 81 23.39 9.69 4.28
C LEU A 81 24.74 10.24 3.83
N TYR A 82 24.74 11.36 3.13
CA TYR A 82 25.87 12.27 3.07
C TYR A 82 25.69 13.37 4.13
N THR A 83 26.78 13.79 4.75
CA THR A 83 26.82 14.96 5.63
C THR A 83 27.90 15.90 5.13
N SER A 84 27.62 17.20 5.07
CA SER A 84 28.58 18.18 4.51
C SER A 84 29.86 18.31 5.36
N VAL A 85 29.83 17.83 6.60
CA VAL A 85 31.02 17.56 7.43
C VAL A 85 31.05 16.09 7.83
N THR A 86 32.23 15.47 7.82
CA THR A 86 32.41 14.05 8.17
C THR A 86 32.16 13.77 9.65
N SER A 87 32.49 14.71 10.52
CA SER A 87 32.35 14.59 11.96
C SER A 87 32.19 15.94 12.65
N GLY A 88 31.58 15.95 13.83
CA GLY A 88 31.35 17.17 14.60
C GLY A 88 29.98 17.77 14.32
N THR A 89 29.70 18.94 14.89
CA THR A 89 28.44 19.64 14.66
C THR A 89 28.43 20.31 13.28
N LEU A 90 27.28 20.26 12.61
CA LEU A 90 27.04 21.01 11.37
C LEU A 90 27.10 22.52 11.65
N GLY A 91 27.76 23.28 10.79
CA GLY A 91 27.74 24.75 10.75
C GLY A 91 26.48 25.32 10.09
N ALA A 92 26.36 26.65 10.02
CA ALA A 92 25.13 27.32 9.58
C ALA A 92 24.70 26.98 8.14
N ASN A 93 25.67 26.73 7.25
CA ASN A 93 25.43 26.39 5.83
C ASN A 93 25.51 24.88 5.55
N ASP A 94 25.69 24.08 6.59
CA ASP A 94 25.84 22.63 6.48
C ASP A 94 24.48 21.91 6.43
N TYR A 95 24.50 20.66 5.99
CA TYR A 95 23.30 19.88 5.74
C TYR A 95 23.56 18.36 5.81
N ILE A 96 22.46 17.63 5.95
CA ILE A 96 22.38 16.19 5.66
C ILE A 96 21.78 16.05 4.25
N GLU A 97 22.27 15.12 3.45
CA GLU A 97 21.81 14.87 2.08
C GLU A 97 21.65 13.37 1.83
N PHE A 98 20.69 13.00 0.99
CA PHE A 98 20.43 11.60 0.64
C PHE A 98 19.64 11.49 -0.66
N PHE A 99 19.66 10.29 -1.24
CA PHE A 99 18.76 9.94 -2.33
C PHE A 99 17.42 9.48 -1.77
N GLY A 100 16.40 10.30 -1.99
CA GLY A 100 15.01 10.00 -1.66
C GLY A 100 14.33 9.22 -2.79
N THR A 101 13.38 8.37 -2.41
CA THR A 101 12.56 7.58 -3.32
C THR A 101 11.10 7.70 -2.90
N ARG A 102 10.19 7.78 -3.88
CA ARG A 102 8.74 7.71 -3.63
C ARG A 102 8.37 6.35 -3.02
N ASN A 103 7.15 6.20 -2.51
CA ASN A 103 6.64 4.87 -2.12
C ASN A 103 6.46 4.00 -3.37
N ASP A 104 6.78 2.72 -3.25
CA ASP A 104 6.72 1.72 -4.31
C ASP A 104 5.79 0.57 -3.87
N GLY A 105 5.51 -0.37 -4.77
CA GLY A 105 4.60 -1.48 -4.48
C GLY A 105 5.26 -2.66 -3.77
N MET A 106 6.55 -2.59 -3.44
CA MET A 106 7.25 -3.70 -2.81
C MET A 106 6.65 -4.11 -1.44
N PRO A 107 6.24 -3.17 -0.56
CA PRO A 107 5.56 -3.51 0.69
C PRO A 107 4.19 -4.18 0.49
N ASP A 108 3.49 -3.84 -0.60
CA ASP A 108 2.15 -4.35 -0.91
C ASP A 108 2.18 -5.84 -1.29
N LYS A 109 3.33 -6.35 -1.72
CA LYS A 109 3.55 -7.77 -2.06
C LYS A 109 3.14 -8.75 -0.96
N ALA A 110 3.26 -8.33 0.31
CA ALA A 110 2.87 -9.14 1.47
C ALA A 110 1.33 -9.24 1.67
N LEU A 111 0.54 -8.53 0.87
CA LEU A 111 -0.92 -8.62 0.86
C LEU A 111 -1.44 -9.77 -0.01
N TYR A 112 -0.64 -10.20 -0.98
CA TYR A 112 -1.02 -11.21 -1.97
C TYR A 112 -0.76 -12.62 -1.42
N ARG A 113 -1.72 -13.51 -1.61
CA ARG A 113 -1.57 -14.94 -1.24
C ARG A 113 -0.39 -15.58 -1.98
N ASN A 114 -0.19 -15.16 -3.23
CA ASN A 114 0.95 -15.54 -4.03
C ASN A 114 1.65 -14.26 -4.53
N SER A 115 2.89 -14.08 -4.11
CA SER A 115 3.60 -12.82 -4.30
C SER A 115 3.91 -12.48 -5.77
N ILE A 116 3.84 -13.46 -6.69
CA ILE A 116 3.99 -13.22 -8.14
C ILE A 116 2.75 -12.58 -8.78
N ASP A 117 1.61 -12.60 -8.09
CA ASP A 117 0.37 -12.00 -8.58
C ASP A 117 0.39 -10.47 -8.49
N HIS A 118 1.29 -9.92 -7.67
CA HIS A 118 1.62 -8.50 -7.64
C HIS A 118 2.54 -8.14 -8.81
N ILE A 119 1.94 -7.74 -9.93
CA ILE A 119 2.66 -7.48 -11.18
C ILE A 119 3.22 -6.06 -11.30
N ASP A 120 2.95 -5.16 -10.35
CA ASP A 120 3.50 -3.80 -10.34
C ASP A 120 4.26 -3.46 -9.06
N GLU A 121 5.52 -3.87 -8.98
CA GLU A 121 6.39 -3.56 -7.84
C GLU A 121 6.82 -2.08 -7.75
N LYS A 122 6.62 -1.27 -8.81
CA LYS A 122 7.06 0.14 -8.84
C LYS A 122 5.98 1.13 -8.39
N HIS A 123 4.77 0.67 -8.15
CA HIS A 123 3.64 1.50 -7.74
C HIS A 123 2.87 0.84 -6.60
N SER A 124 2.59 1.60 -5.54
CA SER A 124 1.75 1.11 -4.46
C SER A 124 0.27 1.32 -4.80
N LEU A 125 -0.56 0.38 -4.35
CA LEU A 125 -2.02 0.48 -4.38
C LEU A 125 -2.55 1.56 -3.41
N PHE A 126 -1.74 2.05 -2.48
CA PHE A 126 -2.18 2.93 -1.39
C PHE A 126 -1.76 4.39 -1.58
N THR A 127 -0.47 4.65 -1.80
CA THR A 127 0.06 6.02 -1.96
C THR A 127 1.42 6.01 -2.64
N ASP A 128 1.75 7.06 -3.38
CA ASP A 128 3.12 7.32 -3.86
C ASP A 128 4.00 7.98 -2.79
N THR A 129 3.44 8.40 -1.66
CA THR A 129 4.18 9.17 -0.66
C THR A 129 4.90 8.24 0.32
N ALA A 130 6.23 8.23 0.30
CA ALA A 130 7.04 7.50 1.25
C ALA A 130 7.20 8.27 2.57
N SER A 131 7.18 7.53 3.68
CA SER A 131 7.55 8.05 5.00
C SER A 131 9.02 7.76 5.28
N TYR A 132 9.73 8.77 5.79
CA TYR A 132 11.11 8.69 6.22
C TYR A 132 11.22 9.06 7.69
N PHE A 133 12.10 8.38 8.42
CA PHE A 133 12.30 8.58 9.86
C PHE A 133 13.77 8.83 10.17
N LEU A 134 14.12 10.09 10.42
CA LEU A 134 15.46 10.48 10.88
C LEU A 134 15.58 10.21 12.38
N THR A 135 16.73 9.68 12.84
CA THR A 135 17.02 9.52 14.26
C THR A 135 18.54 9.63 14.52
N VAL A 136 18.92 9.58 15.80
CA VAL A 136 20.32 9.71 16.25
C VAL A 136 20.79 8.37 16.81
N ASN A 137 21.88 7.85 16.25
CA ASN A 137 22.55 6.63 16.64
C ASN A 137 24.06 6.89 16.85
N SER A 138 24.50 6.84 18.10
CA SER A 138 25.90 7.01 18.49
C SER A 138 26.66 5.70 18.73
N GLY A 139 25.96 4.54 18.72
CA GLY A 139 26.52 3.27 19.18
C GLY A 139 27.10 2.36 18.09
N SER A 140 26.88 2.65 16.81
CA SER A 140 27.34 1.83 15.68
C SER A 140 27.72 2.69 14.47
N ALA A 141 28.46 2.09 13.53
CA ALA A 141 28.73 2.71 12.25
C ALA A 141 27.42 2.87 11.46
N ASN A 142 27.08 4.10 11.12
CA ASN A 142 25.88 4.45 10.38
C ASN A 142 26.15 4.39 8.86
N LEU A 143 25.12 4.12 8.06
CA LEU A 143 25.24 3.99 6.62
C LEU A 143 25.48 5.37 5.98
N ARG A 144 26.50 5.46 5.10
CA ARG A 144 26.97 6.72 4.52
C ARG A 144 27.12 6.65 3.01
N ILE A 145 26.95 7.82 2.38
CA ILE A 145 27.36 8.08 1.01
C ILE A 145 28.80 8.62 1.06
N ALA A 146 29.74 7.93 0.44
CA ALA A 146 31.13 8.34 0.40
C ALA A 146 31.41 9.32 -0.75
N ALA A 147 32.08 10.44 -0.44
CA ALA A 147 32.54 11.37 -1.46
C ALA A 147 33.82 10.84 -2.14
N MET A 148 33.84 10.88 -3.47
CA MET A 148 34.95 10.45 -4.31
C MET A 148 35.48 11.61 -5.14
N ALA A 149 36.80 11.62 -5.36
CA ALA A 149 37.42 12.53 -6.32
C ALA A 149 37.10 12.09 -7.77
N ASN A 150 36.90 13.05 -8.66
CA ASN A 150 36.72 12.79 -10.08
C ASN A 150 38.04 12.97 -10.84
N GLY A 151 38.64 11.85 -11.27
CA GLY A 151 39.90 11.81 -12.02
C GLY A 151 39.77 12.00 -13.54
N ALA A 152 38.66 12.58 -14.03
CA ALA A 152 38.43 12.70 -15.48
C ALA A 152 39.44 13.60 -16.22
N ALA A 153 39.99 14.62 -15.55
CA ALA A 153 40.98 15.55 -16.09
C ALA A 153 42.36 14.86 -16.20
N GLY A 154 42.53 13.99 -17.20
CA GLY A 154 43.80 13.27 -17.45
C GLY A 154 43.65 11.76 -17.67
N SER A 155 42.42 11.24 -17.76
CA SER A 155 42.21 9.78 -17.91
C SER A 155 42.78 9.19 -19.21
N GLY A 156 42.84 9.96 -20.31
CA GLY A 156 43.26 9.47 -21.63
C GLY A 156 42.32 8.43 -22.27
N LEU A 157 41.25 8.04 -21.57
CA LEU A 157 40.28 7.05 -22.02
C LEU A 157 39.34 7.65 -23.07
N THR A 158 38.85 6.82 -23.98
CA THR A 158 37.73 7.18 -24.86
C THR A 158 36.43 7.16 -24.07
N ALA A 159 35.59 8.18 -24.25
CA ALA A 159 34.28 8.23 -23.61
C ALA A 159 33.37 7.10 -24.09
N LEU A 160 32.51 6.58 -23.21
CA LEU A 160 31.50 5.61 -23.58
C LEU A 160 30.60 6.16 -24.68
N PRO A 161 30.30 5.36 -25.72
CA PRO A 161 29.40 5.79 -26.78
C PRO A 161 27.93 5.79 -26.35
N ASN A 162 27.59 5.03 -25.30
CA ASN A 162 26.22 4.89 -24.81
C ASN A 162 26.17 4.67 -23.30
N ILE A 163 24.99 4.96 -22.75
CA ILE A 163 24.52 4.57 -21.43
C ILE A 163 23.30 3.67 -21.61
N TRP A 164 22.74 3.15 -20.52
CA TRP A 164 21.44 2.47 -20.55
C TRP A 164 20.40 3.25 -19.75
N LYS A 165 19.16 3.26 -20.25
CA LYS A 165 18.04 3.97 -19.65
C LYS A 165 16.84 3.05 -19.61
N ASN A 166 16.14 3.04 -18.47
CA ASN A 166 14.80 2.47 -18.35
C ASN A 166 13.81 3.64 -18.24
N VAL A 167 12.88 3.75 -19.19
CA VAL A 167 11.76 4.68 -19.11
C VAL A 167 10.48 3.90 -18.91
N ARG A 168 9.55 4.48 -18.17
CA ARG A 168 8.28 3.85 -17.82
C ARG A 168 7.13 4.82 -18.00
N PHE A 169 6.04 4.31 -18.57
CA PHE A 169 4.76 5.00 -18.66
C PHE A 169 3.74 4.18 -17.87
N GLU A 170 3.07 4.83 -16.93
CA GLU A 170 1.98 4.23 -16.15
C GLU A 170 0.66 4.59 -16.83
N TYR A 171 -0.14 3.58 -17.15
CA TYR A 171 -1.49 3.83 -17.65
C TYR A 171 -2.39 4.29 -16.49
N GLN A 172 -3.30 5.21 -16.78
CA GLN A 172 -4.26 5.75 -15.81
C GLN A 172 -5.63 5.86 -16.48
N ASN A 173 -6.68 5.98 -15.68
CA ASN A 173 -8.02 6.22 -16.19
C ASN A 173 -8.20 7.70 -16.57
N MET A 174 -8.60 7.93 -17.83
CA MET A 174 -8.78 9.26 -18.42
C MET A 174 -10.26 9.64 -18.62
N SER A 175 -11.21 8.83 -18.11
CA SER A 175 -12.64 8.89 -18.45
C SER A 175 -13.37 10.20 -18.09
N THR A 176 -12.74 11.08 -17.30
CA THR A 176 -13.37 12.33 -16.82
C THR A 176 -12.61 13.60 -17.20
N GLY A 177 -11.69 13.54 -18.17
CA GLY A 177 -10.87 14.70 -18.57
C GLY A 177 -9.83 15.12 -17.51
N SER A 178 -9.73 14.39 -16.41
CA SER A 178 -8.65 14.44 -15.44
C SER A 178 -8.16 13.01 -15.19
N PRO A 179 -6.85 12.73 -15.31
CA PRO A 179 -6.30 11.43 -14.96
C PRO A 179 -6.65 11.11 -13.51
N ARG A 180 -7.33 9.99 -13.27
CA ARG A 180 -7.52 9.44 -11.92
C ARG A 180 -6.88 8.05 -11.89
N PRO A 181 -6.20 7.70 -10.78
CA PRO A 181 -5.78 6.32 -10.60
C PRO A 181 -7.04 5.46 -10.55
N TYR A 182 -7.10 4.44 -11.40
CA TYR A 182 -8.14 3.42 -11.39
C TYR A 182 -7.49 2.11 -11.06
N ILE A 183 -7.97 1.46 -10.01
CA ILE A 183 -7.46 0.16 -9.62
C ILE A 183 -8.35 -0.91 -10.24
N HIS A 184 -7.76 -1.72 -11.13
CA HIS A 184 -8.42 -2.93 -11.59
C HIS A 184 -8.56 -3.90 -10.42
N ARG A 185 -9.74 -4.51 -10.26
CA ARG A 185 -10.09 -5.34 -9.08
C ARG A 185 -9.57 -6.78 -9.14
N GLY A 186 -8.72 -7.09 -10.12
CA GLY A 186 -8.12 -8.40 -10.28
C GLY A 186 -9.09 -9.48 -10.73
N PHE A 187 -8.96 -10.66 -10.14
CA PHE A 187 -9.70 -11.86 -10.54
C PHE A 187 -11.15 -11.85 -10.04
N ALA A 188 -12.10 -12.09 -10.94
CA ALA A 188 -13.50 -12.30 -10.60
C ALA A 188 -14.01 -13.67 -11.05
N VAL A 189 -15.00 -14.19 -10.33
CA VAL A 189 -15.83 -15.31 -10.76
C VAL A 189 -17.17 -14.76 -11.28
N ASN A 190 -17.64 -15.27 -12.42
CA ASN A 190 -18.90 -14.83 -13.02
C ASN A 190 -20.06 -15.75 -12.57
N PHE A 191 -20.99 -15.21 -11.77
CA PHE A 191 -22.24 -15.86 -11.36
C PHE A 191 -23.48 -15.17 -11.93
N GLY A 192 -23.37 -14.57 -13.12
CA GLY A 192 -24.34 -13.61 -13.67
C GLY A 192 -23.91 -12.15 -13.43
N GLU A 193 -23.07 -11.95 -12.42
CA GLU A 193 -22.29 -10.74 -12.16
C GLU A 193 -20.87 -11.12 -11.72
N TYR A 194 -19.96 -10.15 -11.68
CA TYR A 194 -18.58 -10.38 -11.26
C TYR A 194 -18.49 -10.32 -9.74
N VAL A 195 -18.19 -11.48 -9.15
CA VAL A 195 -17.98 -11.63 -7.71
C VAL A 195 -16.48 -11.67 -7.43
N TYR A 196 -16.03 -10.80 -6.54
CA TYR A 196 -14.62 -10.65 -6.13
C TYR A 196 -14.41 -11.21 -4.72
N SER A 197 -13.18 -11.65 -4.45
CA SER A 197 -12.73 -11.99 -3.09
C SER A 197 -12.08 -10.78 -2.45
N SER A 198 -12.22 -10.58 -1.14
CA SER A 198 -11.44 -9.57 -0.41
C SER A 198 -9.93 -9.83 -0.40
N ALA A 199 -9.44 -10.88 -1.04
CA ALA A 199 -8.02 -11.12 -1.20
C ALA A 199 -7.44 -10.17 -2.26
N TYR A 200 -6.18 -9.77 -2.08
CA TYR A 200 -5.44 -9.12 -3.14
C TYR A 200 -5.03 -10.20 -4.14
N ASP A 201 -5.59 -10.12 -5.34
CA ASP A 201 -5.47 -11.16 -6.36
C ASP A 201 -4.79 -10.64 -7.64
N ARG A 202 -4.43 -11.58 -8.49
CA ARG A 202 -3.76 -11.30 -9.77
C ARG A 202 -4.53 -10.28 -10.61
N GLY A 203 -3.79 -9.37 -11.22
CA GLY A 203 -4.35 -8.31 -12.04
C GLY A 203 -4.85 -7.10 -11.25
N GLU A 204 -4.76 -7.10 -9.92
CA GLU A 204 -4.89 -5.88 -9.14
C GLU A 204 -3.70 -4.96 -9.39
N MET A 205 -3.97 -3.82 -10.00
CA MET A 205 -2.97 -2.79 -10.30
C MET A 205 -3.68 -1.47 -10.64
N ASN A 206 -2.94 -0.36 -10.52
CA ASN A 206 -3.35 0.87 -11.19
C ASN A 206 -3.34 0.62 -12.70
N ALA A 207 -4.40 1.01 -13.40
CA ALA A 207 -4.64 0.58 -14.75
C ALA A 207 -5.29 1.65 -15.62
N SER A 208 -5.22 1.43 -16.93
CA SER A 208 -6.01 2.11 -17.95
C SER A 208 -7.52 1.90 -17.73
N ASN A 209 -8.32 2.64 -18.50
CA ASN A 209 -9.70 2.23 -18.79
C ASN A 209 -9.75 0.86 -19.49
N ASP A 210 -10.94 0.25 -19.50
CA ASP A 210 -11.17 -0.99 -20.24
C ASP A 210 -10.88 -0.83 -21.75
N ILE A 211 -10.05 -1.74 -22.25
CA ILE A 211 -9.64 -1.86 -23.64
C ILE A 211 -10.52 -2.92 -24.32
N PHE A 212 -11.62 -2.46 -24.90
CA PHE A 212 -12.52 -3.22 -25.78
C PHE A 212 -11.88 -3.60 -27.12
N PRO A 213 -12.40 -4.59 -27.86
CA PRO A 213 -11.95 -4.89 -29.21
C PRO A 213 -12.03 -3.74 -30.18
N ASP A 214 -11.09 -3.74 -31.13
CA ASP A 214 -10.94 -2.73 -32.18
C ASP A 214 -12.02 -2.87 -33.26
N GLN A 215 -13.28 -2.57 -32.91
CA GLN A 215 -14.41 -2.41 -33.84
C GLN A 215 -15.21 -1.11 -33.63
N ASN A 216 -14.97 -0.37 -32.54
CA ASN A 216 -15.64 0.90 -32.25
C ASN A 216 -14.61 2.01 -32.00
N SER A 217 -14.76 3.11 -32.73
CA SER A 217 -13.92 4.31 -32.79
C SER A 217 -13.99 5.19 -31.53
N ILE A 218 -13.76 4.62 -30.35
CA ILE A 218 -13.73 5.37 -29.09
C ILE A 218 -12.26 5.68 -28.76
N ASP A 219 -12.00 6.96 -28.43
CA ASP A 219 -10.69 7.63 -28.32
C ASP A 219 -9.48 6.79 -27.87
N PHE A 220 -8.37 6.96 -28.61
CA PHE A 220 -7.17 6.11 -28.59
C PHE A 220 -6.13 6.44 -27.49
N THR A 221 -6.35 7.48 -26.68
CA THR A 221 -5.33 7.99 -25.74
C THR A 221 -4.96 6.98 -24.65
N ASP A 222 -5.91 6.16 -24.22
CA ASP A 222 -5.77 5.30 -23.03
C ASP A 222 -5.07 3.97 -23.35
N ARG A 223 -4.79 3.73 -24.63
CA ARG A 223 -4.16 2.50 -25.15
C ARG A 223 -2.72 2.74 -25.62
N THR A 224 -2.24 3.97 -25.54
CA THR A 224 -0.97 4.38 -26.14
C THR A 224 -0.06 5.03 -25.11
N ALA A 225 1.01 4.35 -24.75
CA ALA A 225 2.08 4.93 -23.95
C ALA A 225 3.00 5.75 -24.86
N LYS A 226 3.21 7.03 -24.53
CA LYS A 226 4.08 7.94 -25.29
C LYS A 226 5.35 8.24 -24.50
N PHE A 227 6.50 7.95 -25.11
CA PHE A 227 7.81 8.24 -24.54
C PHE A 227 8.51 9.29 -25.36
N ASN A 228 8.95 10.37 -24.71
CA ASN A 228 9.58 11.50 -25.38
C ASN A 228 11.09 11.52 -25.14
N ASN A 229 11.82 12.12 -26.09
CA ASN A 229 13.27 12.38 -25.97
C ASN A 229 14.09 11.13 -25.63
N LEU A 230 13.85 10.04 -26.36
CA LEU A 230 14.52 8.79 -26.08
C LEU A 230 16.01 8.85 -26.41
N GLN A 231 16.44 9.54 -27.47
CA GLN A 231 17.86 9.60 -27.90
C GLN A 231 18.51 8.20 -27.98
N PRO A 232 17.91 7.23 -28.72
CA PRO A 232 18.43 5.86 -28.76
C PRO A 232 19.81 5.80 -29.40
N TYR A 233 20.69 4.97 -28.84
CA TYR A 233 21.95 4.62 -29.48
C TYR A 233 21.76 3.39 -30.38
N THR A 234 22.02 3.55 -31.68
CA THR A 234 21.63 2.56 -32.71
C THR A 234 22.77 1.72 -33.26
N ALA A 235 24.01 1.97 -32.84
CA ALA A 235 25.19 1.24 -33.31
C ALA A 235 25.55 0.04 -32.41
N GLY A 236 26.49 -0.79 -32.85
CA GLY A 236 27.07 -1.87 -32.03
C GLY A 236 26.18 -3.10 -31.83
N GLY A 237 25.03 -3.21 -32.51
CA GLY A 237 24.14 -4.37 -32.42
C GLY A 237 23.45 -4.55 -31.06
N LEU A 238 23.44 -3.51 -30.23
CA LEU A 238 22.73 -3.50 -28.95
C LEU A 238 21.22 -3.54 -29.18
N GLN A 239 20.49 -4.16 -28.26
CA GLN A 239 19.05 -4.36 -28.36
C GLN A 239 18.32 -3.68 -27.20
N ALA A 240 17.15 -3.12 -27.50
CA ALA A 240 16.20 -2.64 -26.52
C ALA A 240 15.26 -3.77 -26.06
N LYS A 241 14.75 -3.62 -24.84
CA LYS A 241 13.73 -4.46 -24.25
C LYS A 241 12.48 -3.64 -23.97
N ILE A 242 11.35 -4.10 -24.49
CA ILE A 242 10.03 -3.54 -24.22
C ILE A 242 9.29 -4.47 -23.26
N LYS A 243 8.66 -3.91 -22.23
CA LYS A 243 7.73 -4.63 -21.35
C LYS A 243 6.37 -3.96 -21.33
N VAL A 244 5.30 -4.74 -21.26
CA VAL A 244 3.94 -4.24 -21.08
C VAL A 244 3.23 -5.11 -20.05
N SER A 245 2.53 -4.48 -19.10
CA SER A 245 1.67 -5.18 -18.13
C SER A 245 0.22 -5.12 -18.58
N ILE A 246 -0.44 -6.28 -18.69
CA ILE A 246 -1.83 -6.43 -19.12
C ILE A 246 -2.56 -7.38 -18.17
N ALA A 247 -3.83 -7.07 -17.88
CA ALA A 247 -4.75 -7.97 -17.21
C ALA A 247 -6.05 -8.14 -18.02
N GLY A 248 -6.63 -9.33 -18.00
CA GLY A 248 -8.01 -9.52 -18.46
C GLY A 248 -9.01 -8.80 -17.53
N SER A 249 -10.09 -8.27 -18.12
CA SER A 249 -11.19 -7.59 -17.40
C SER A 249 -12.57 -8.22 -17.77
N ALA A 250 -12.52 -9.45 -18.30
CA ALA A 250 -13.68 -10.23 -18.69
C ALA A 250 -13.34 -11.75 -18.74
N PRO A 251 -14.31 -12.64 -18.51
CA PRO A 251 -14.12 -14.10 -18.46
C PRO A 251 -14.01 -14.78 -19.85
N ASN A 252 -13.38 -14.12 -20.83
CA ASN A 252 -13.25 -14.63 -22.19
C ASN A 252 -11.85 -15.23 -22.44
N SER A 253 -11.55 -15.71 -23.63
CA SER A 253 -10.17 -15.87 -24.09
C SER A 253 -9.95 -14.94 -25.27
N ARG A 254 -8.81 -14.25 -25.30
CA ARG A 254 -8.52 -13.24 -26.31
C ARG A 254 -7.06 -13.23 -26.71
N THR A 255 -6.77 -12.61 -27.85
CA THR A 255 -5.43 -12.22 -28.24
C THR A 255 -5.31 -10.70 -28.12
N VAL A 256 -4.24 -10.23 -27.49
CA VAL A 256 -3.87 -8.82 -27.41
C VAL A 256 -2.62 -8.60 -28.25
N ARG A 257 -2.63 -7.57 -29.08
CA ARG A 257 -1.50 -7.14 -29.92
C ARG A 257 -0.85 -5.92 -29.32
N ILE A 258 0.48 -5.98 -29.19
CA ILE A 258 1.30 -4.84 -28.82
C ILE A 258 1.91 -4.24 -30.09
N LEU A 259 1.85 -2.91 -30.19
CA LEU A 259 2.34 -2.13 -31.30
C LEU A 259 3.53 -1.29 -30.85
N LEU A 260 4.54 -1.14 -31.72
CA LEU A 260 5.61 -0.16 -31.61
C LEU A 260 5.49 0.80 -32.80
N ASN A 261 5.21 2.08 -32.56
CA ASN A 261 5.02 3.08 -33.60
C ASN A 261 4.03 2.60 -34.69
N ASN A 262 2.86 2.10 -34.27
CA ASN A 262 1.80 1.50 -35.09
C ASN A 262 2.13 0.18 -35.82
N ALA A 263 3.38 -0.30 -35.79
CA ALA A 263 3.75 -1.61 -36.32
C ALA A 263 3.52 -2.70 -35.27
N ALA A 264 3.02 -3.87 -35.70
CA ALA A 264 2.85 -5.01 -34.81
C ALA A 264 4.21 -5.49 -34.27
N LEU A 265 4.36 -5.49 -32.95
CA LEU A 265 5.56 -5.99 -32.27
C LEU A 265 5.39 -7.47 -31.91
N TYR A 266 4.29 -7.81 -31.23
CA TYR A 266 3.92 -9.20 -30.92
C TYR A 266 2.44 -9.32 -30.56
N ASP A 267 1.94 -10.56 -30.64
CA ASP A 267 0.61 -10.97 -30.17
C ASP A 267 0.73 -11.88 -28.96
N ARG A 268 -0.23 -11.80 -28.04
CA ARG A 268 -0.24 -12.60 -26.82
C ARG A 268 -1.65 -13.02 -26.44
N SER A 269 -1.82 -14.28 -26.05
CA SER A 269 -3.11 -14.80 -25.61
C SER A 269 -3.31 -14.64 -24.10
N TYR A 270 -4.50 -14.18 -23.70
CA TYR A 270 -4.93 -14.04 -22.30
C TYR A 270 -6.26 -14.76 -22.08
N ALA A 271 -6.29 -15.64 -21.08
CA ALA A 271 -7.46 -16.37 -20.64
C ALA A 271 -8.09 -15.70 -19.41
N GLN A 272 -9.40 -15.52 -19.42
CA GLN A 272 -10.21 -14.94 -18.34
C GLN A 272 -9.55 -13.76 -17.59
N PHE A 273 -9.40 -13.93 -16.28
CA PHE A 273 -8.70 -13.12 -15.28
C PHE A 273 -7.18 -12.96 -15.43
N ASP A 274 -6.53 -13.59 -16.40
CA ASP A 274 -5.07 -13.65 -16.44
C ASP A 274 -4.44 -12.26 -16.52
N ALA A 275 -3.41 -12.07 -15.68
CA ALA A 275 -2.59 -10.87 -15.68
C ALA A 275 -1.12 -11.22 -15.74
N ARG A 276 -0.36 -10.49 -16.57
CA ARG A 276 1.06 -10.78 -16.88
C ARG A 276 1.82 -9.53 -17.27
N ILE A 277 3.14 -9.58 -17.04
CA ILE A 277 4.10 -8.69 -17.68
C ILE A 277 4.70 -9.46 -18.85
N ASP A 278 4.43 -9.01 -20.07
CA ASP A 278 5.04 -9.57 -21.27
C ASP A 278 6.21 -8.71 -21.72
N SER A 279 7.24 -9.34 -22.30
CA SER A 279 8.45 -8.65 -22.71
C SER A 279 9.05 -9.19 -23.99
N VAL A 280 9.60 -8.28 -24.80
CA VAL A 280 10.41 -8.58 -26.00
C VAL A 280 11.77 -7.93 -25.82
N SER A 281 12.84 -8.72 -25.85
CA SER A 281 14.21 -8.26 -25.49
C SER A 281 15.14 -8.04 -26.70
N ASN A 282 14.65 -8.25 -27.92
CA ASN A 282 15.42 -8.19 -29.16
C ASN A 282 14.90 -7.10 -30.12
N VAL A 283 14.53 -5.93 -29.57
CA VAL A 283 14.03 -4.81 -30.34
C VAL A 283 15.21 -3.96 -30.81
N SER A 284 15.34 -3.72 -32.12
CA SER A 284 16.37 -2.81 -32.62
C SER A 284 16.13 -1.39 -32.10
N PRO A 285 17.13 -0.72 -31.49
CA PRO A 285 17.00 0.68 -31.06
C PRO A 285 16.68 1.65 -32.19
N ALA A 286 16.96 1.28 -33.45
CA ALA A 286 16.60 2.06 -34.63
C ALA A 286 15.08 2.17 -34.86
N LEU A 287 14.29 1.28 -34.23
CA LEU A 287 12.83 1.35 -34.24
C LEU A 287 12.28 2.34 -33.20
N LEU A 288 13.11 2.83 -32.29
CA LEU A 288 12.74 3.84 -31.31
C LEU A 288 12.88 5.22 -31.94
N GLY A 289 11.80 6.00 -31.96
CA GLY A 289 11.83 7.38 -32.42
C GLY A 289 12.55 8.28 -31.41
N ASN A 290 13.36 9.22 -31.91
CA ASN A 290 14.12 10.11 -31.06
C ASN A 290 13.20 11.08 -30.28
N ALA A 291 12.31 11.77 -31.00
CA ALA A 291 11.40 12.73 -30.40
C ALA A 291 10.27 12.04 -29.61
N VAL A 292 9.62 11.05 -30.24
CA VAL A 292 8.49 10.30 -29.68
C VAL A 292 8.61 8.83 -30.08
N THR A 293 8.36 7.94 -29.13
CA THR A 293 8.09 6.52 -29.36
C THR A 293 6.75 6.15 -28.72
N GLU A 294 5.92 5.41 -29.43
CA GLU A 294 4.60 5.00 -28.96
C GLU A 294 4.49 3.48 -28.83
N ILE A 295 3.98 3.02 -27.68
CA ILE A 295 3.58 1.63 -27.46
C ILE A 295 2.05 1.58 -27.42
N GLY A 296 1.46 0.94 -28.41
CA GLY A 296 0.01 0.78 -28.55
C GLY A 296 -0.47 -0.61 -28.15
N ILE A 297 -1.72 -0.70 -27.66
CA ILE A 297 -2.35 -1.96 -27.25
C ILE A 297 -3.66 -2.16 -28.01
N LYS A 298 -3.84 -3.34 -28.62
CA LYS A 298 -5.08 -3.72 -29.30
C LYS A 298 -5.63 -5.04 -28.76
N ASN A 299 -6.89 -5.03 -28.32
CA ASN A 299 -7.64 -6.26 -28.08
C ASN A 299 -8.21 -6.78 -29.42
N LEU A 300 -7.84 -8.01 -29.81
CA LEU A 300 -8.25 -8.63 -31.08
C LEU A 300 -9.43 -9.60 -30.92
N SER A 301 -10.09 -9.62 -29.76
CA SER A 301 -11.28 -10.46 -29.56
C SER A 301 -12.40 -10.11 -30.53
N SER A 302 -13.12 -11.12 -31.02
CA SER A 302 -14.34 -10.90 -31.82
C SER A 302 -15.57 -10.58 -30.96
N ASN A 303 -15.49 -10.77 -29.64
CA ASN A 303 -16.57 -10.42 -28.71
C ASN A 303 -16.46 -8.94 -28.32
N LEU A 304 -17.36 -8.09 -28.81
CA LEU A 304 -17.38 -6.65 -28.56
C LEU A 304 -17.45 -6.26 -27.07
N ASN A 305 -17.94 -7.15 -26.20
CA ASN A 305 -18.03 -6.93 -24.76
C ASN A 305 -16.80 -7.45 -24.01
N ASP A 306 -15.80 -8.00 -24.71
CA ASP A 306 -14.54 -8.39 -24.11
C ASP A 306 -13.71 -7.17 -23.71
N ARG A 307 -12.91 -7.31 -22.66
CA ARG A 307 -12.15 -6.21 -22.07
C ARG A 307 -10.83 -6.72 -21.52
N VAL A 308 -9.80 -5.90 -21.67
CA VAL A 308 -8.50 -6.01 -20.97
C VAL A 308 -8.14 -4.64 -20.41
N VAL A 309 -7.20 -4.58 -19.48
CA VAL A 309 -6.64 -3.32 -18.98
C VAL A 309 -5.11 -3.39 -19.04
N ALA A 310 -4.47 -2.22 -19.11
CA ALA A 310 -3.01 -2.10 -19.11
C ALA A 310 -2.55 -1.40 -17.83
N GLY A 311 -1.47 -1.90 -17.23
CA GLY A 311 -0.87 -1.26 -16.04
C GLY A 311 0.23 -0.28 -16.42
N PHE A 312 1.23 -0.77 -17.14
CA PHE A 312 2.38 0.03 -17.54
C PHE A 312 3.01 -0.44 -18.85
N ALA A 313 3.81 0.43 -19.45
CA ALA A 313 4.78 0.09 -20.48
C ALA A 313 6.18 0.56 -20.06
N GLU A 314 7.21 -0.26 -20.30
CA GLU A 314 8.61 0.08 -20.06
C GLU A 314 9.44 -0.11 -21.32
N ILE A 315 10.39 0.80 -21.54
CA ILE A 315 11.46 0.64 -22.54
C ILE A 315 12.79 0.71 -21.81
N ASP A 316 13.54 -0.38 -21.88
CA ASP A 316 14.92 -0.49 -21.41
C ASP A 316 15.84 -0.54 -22.62
N TYR A 317 16.70 0.47 -22.82
CA TYR A 317 17.36 0.66 -24.10
C TYR A 317 18.74 1.34 -23.98
N PRO A 318 19.65 1.08 -24.94
CA PRO A 318 20.89 1.82 -25.06
C PRO A 318 20.59 3.24 -25.55
N ARG A 319 21.15 4.22 -24.86
CA ARG A 319 20.86 5.63 -25.07
C ARG A 319 22.15 6.41 -25.29
N LEU A 320 22.11 7.42 -26.17
CA LEU A 320 23.18 8.40 -26.26
C LEU A 320 23.36 9.11 -24.90
N PRO A 321 24.60 9.41 -24.45
CA PRO A 321 24.85 10.12 -23.21
C PRO A 321 24.45 11.62 -23.27
N ASP A 322 23.17 11.92 -23.46
CA ASP A 322 22.65 13.29 -23.60
C ASP A 322 21.50 13.58 -22.64
N ALA A 323 21.67 14.41 -21.62
CA ALA A 323 20.62 14.62 -20.61
C ALA A 323 19.40 15.44 -21.10
N GLY A 324 19.35 15.91 -22.35
CA GLY A 324 18.16 16.54 -22.93
C GLY A 324 17.72 17.83 -22.23
N ASN A 325 18.68 18.63 -21.77
CA ASN A 325 18.52 19.83 -20.95
C ASN A 325 17.95 19.61 -19.53
N ALA A 326 17.97 18.37 -19.03
CA ALA A 326 17.52 18.07 -17.67
C ALA A 326 18.53 18.53 -16.61
N ALA A 327 18.02 18.96 -15.45
CA ALA A 327 18.81 19.26 -14.24
C ALA A 327 18.93 18.05 -13.28
N ALA A 328 18.22 16.96 -13.58
CA ALA A 328 18.35 15.66 -12.94
C ALA A 328 18.22 14.56 -14.01
N PHE A 329 19.12 13.58 -13.99
CA PHE A 329 19.21 12.58 -15.04
C PHE A 329 19.67 11.23 -14.49
N ASP A 330 18.76 10.26 -14.47
CA ASP A 330 19.04 8.87 -14.10
C ASP A 330 19.51 8.04 -15.30
N PHE A 331 20.36 7.05 -15.05
CA PHE A 331 20.76 6.05 -16.02
C PHE A 331 21.46 4.90 -15.29
N TYR A 332 21.78 3.84 -16.02
CA TYR A 332 22.63 2.78 -15.49
C TYR A 332 23.70 2.37 -16.48
N LEU A 333 24.74 1.74 -15.95
CA LEU A 333 25.80 1.13 -16.74
C LEU A 333 25.92 -0.35 -16.35
N PRO A 334 26.03 -1.27 -17.32
CA PRO A 334 26.39 -2.66 -17.06
C PRO A 334 27.73 -2.77 -16.32
N ALA A 335 28.00 -3.95 -15.76
CA ALA A 335 29.29 -4.26 -15.17
C ALA A 335 30.45 -3.99 -16.15
N SER A 336 31.52 -3.39 -15.65
CA SER A 336 32.75 -3.12 -16.39
C SER A 336 33.96 -3.47 -15.53
N GLY A 337 34.83 -4.35 -16.03
CA GLY A 337 36.07 -4.73 -15.33
C GLY A 337 37.16 -3.65 -15.36
N SER A 338 36.90 -2.48 -15.93
CA SER A 338 37.86 -1.40 -16.09
C SER A 338 37.24 -0.04 -15.79
N SER A 339 38.09 0.91 -15.39
CA SER A 339 37.65 2.31 -15.26
C SER A 339 37.14 2.83 -16.58
N THR A 340 36.10 3.64 -16.52
CA THR A 340 35.32 4.03 -17.70
C THR A 340 35.10 5.55 -17.71
N LEU A 341 35.42 6.21 -18.82
CA LEU A 341 35.14 7.63 -18.98
C LEU A 341 33.70 7.81 -19.48
N LEU A 342 32.89 8.51 -18.71
CA LEU A 342 31.56 8.94 -19.10
C LEU A 342 31.60 10.43 -19.44
N GLU A 343 31.06 10.79 -20.59
CA GLU A 343 30.86 12.18 -21.02
C GLU A 343 29.37 12.36 -21.32
N ILE A 344 28.71 13.32 -20.65
CA ILE A 344 27.29 13.59 -20.81
C ILE A 344 27.12 14.98 -21.43
N SER A 345 26.42 15.06 -22.57
CA SER A 345 25.98 16.30 -23.20
C SER A 345 24.61 16.76 -22.67
N GLY A 346 24.24 18.01 -22.94
CA GLY A 346 22.88 18.50 -22.71
C GLY A 346 22.45 18.47 -21.24
N PHE A 347 23.36 18.46 -20.26
CA PHE A 347 22.99 18.52 -18.85
C PHE A 347 22.93 19.96 -18.36
N ASN A 348 21.82 20.37 -17.73
CA ASN A 348 21.68 21.73 -17.22
C ASN A 348 22.39 21.88 -15.87
N HIS A 349 23.69 22.21 -15.92
CA HIS A 349 24.52 22.44 -14.74
C HIS A 349 24.53 23.90 -14.26
N SER A 350 23.98 24.85 -15.03
CA SER A 350 23.93 26.28 -14.69
C SER A 350 25.29 26.87 -14.25
N GLY A 351 26.40 26.42 -14.86
CA GLY A 351 27.77 26.84 -14.53
C GLY A 351 28.36 26.27 -13.22
N VAL A 352 27.62 25.47 -12.46
CA VAL A 352 28.09 24.84 -11.20
C VAL A 352 28.36 23.36 -11.43
N ALA A 353 29.49 22.84 -10.92
CA ALA A 353 29.83 21.42 -11.03
C ALA A 353 28.67 20.55 -10.47
N PRO A 354 28.06 19.69 -11.31
CA PRO A 354 26.96 18.83 -10.85
C PRO A 354 27.49 17.66 -10.01
N LEU A 355 26.60 16.91 -9.37
CA LEU A 355 26.95 15.75 -8.56
C LEU A 355 26.41 14.48 -9.22
N LEU A 356 27.28 13.48 -9.40
CA LEU A 356 26.89 12.14 -9.82
C LEU A 356 26.87 11.22 -8.62
N TYR A 357 25.68 10.68 -8.32
CA TYR A 357 25.48 9.67 -7.31
C TYR A 357 25.52 8.28 -7.96
N ASN A 358 26.31 7.38 -7.40
CA ASN A 358 26.15 5.94 -7.65
C ASN A 358 25.30 5.37 -6.51
N ILE A 359 24.02 5.11 -6.82
CA ILE A 359 23.02 4.62 -5.88
C ILE A 359 23.31 3.16 -5.49
N SER A 360 23.97 2.39 -6.35
CA SER A 360 24.30 0.99 -6.08
C SER A 360 25.45 0.83 -5.08
N ASN A 361 26.40 1.78 -5.05
CA ASN A 361 27.59 1.71 -4.18
C ASN A 361 27.64 2.80 -3.11
N ASN A 362 26.60 3.62 -2.97
CA ASN A 362 26.54 4.73 -2.01
C ASN A 362 27.76 5.66 -2.11
N THR A 363 28.04 6.15 -3.32
CA THR A 363 29.12 7.12 -3.54
C THR A 363 28.59 8.33 -4.30
N GLN A 364 29.26 9.47 -4.13
CA GLN A 364 29.04 10.64 -4.95
C GLN A 364 30.36 11.23 -5.45
N MET A 365 30.33 11.90 -6.60
CA MET A 365 31.48 12.62 -7.13
C MET A 365 31.07 13.89 -7.89
N PRO A 366 31.88 14.96 -7.85
CA PRO A 366 31.62 16.17 -8.61
C PRO A 366 31.93 15.97 -10.10
N GLY A 367 31.11 16.55 -10.97
CA GLY A 367 31.32 16.53 -12.42
C GLY A 367 32.37 17.52 -12.88
N LEU A 368 33.17 17.12 -13.86
CA LEU A 368 34.11 18.01 -14.56
C LEU A 368 33.38 18.67 -15.72
N ILE A 369 33.12 19.98 -15.63
CA ILE A 369 32.53 20.77 -16.72
C ILE A 369 33.62 21.08 -17.75
N MET A 370 33.34 20.74 -19.01
CA MET A 370 34.20 20.97 -20.16
C MET A 370 33.86 22.31 -20.83
N GLY A 371 34.78 22.85 -21.63
CA GLY A 371 34.57 24.12 -22.35
C GLY A 371 33.44 24.09 -23.39
N ASP A 372 33.03 22.91 -23.84
CA ASP A 372 31.87 22.67 -24.71
C ASP A 372 30.56 22.46 -23.94
N GLY A 373 30.56 22.63 -22.62
CA GLY A 373 29.40 22.48 -21.74
C GLY A 373 29.07 21.03 -21.36
N LYS A 374 29.83 20.04 -21.85
CA LYS A 374 29.64 18.63 -21.43
C LYS A 374 30.20 18.40 -20.04
N VAL A 375 29.72 17.33 -19.40
CA VAL A 375 30.16 16.93 -18.06
C VAL A 375 30.84 15.57 -18.12
N ARG A 376 32.05 15.47 -17.57
CA ARG A 376 32.84 14.23 -17.54
C ARG A 376 32.95 13.61 -16.15
N PHE A 377 32.98 12.28 -16.12
CA PHE A 377 33.19 11.46 -14.93
C PHE A 377 34.12 10.29 -15.26
N LEU A 378 35.13 10.06 -14.42
CA LEU A 378 35.90 8.82 -14.45
C LEU A 378 35.30 7.84 -13.44
N LEU A 379 34.60 6.84 -13.94
CA LEU A 379 33.92 5.83 -13.13
C LEU A 379 34.87 4.67 -12.84
N PRO A 380 34.91 4.16 -11.60
CA PRO A 380 35.71 2.98 -11.26
C PRO A 380 35.14 1.73 -11.92
N ALA A 381 35.96 0.67 -12.01
CA ALA A 381 35.49 -0.66 -12.39
C ALA A 381 34.38 -1.14 -11.43
N ALA A 382 33.40 -1.86 -11.98
CA ALA A 382 32.27 -2.41 -11.23
C ALA A 382 31.94 -3.84 -11.72
N ALA A 383 31.81 -4.78 -10.79
CA ALA A 383 31.51 -6.18 -11.10
C ALA A 383 30.02 -6.45 -11.36
N GLN A 384 29.15 -5.47 -11.13
CA GLN A 384 27.69 -5.56 -11.29
C GLN A 384 27.17 -4.29 -11.95
N THR A 385 25.97 -4.35 -12.52
CA THR A 385 25.26 -3.16 -13.03
C THR A 385 25.15 -2.09 -11.95
N GLN A 386 25.46 -0.84 -12.32
CA GLN A 386 25.47 0.32 -11.42
C GLN A 386 24.40 1.31 -11.84
N GLN A 387 23.57 1.74 -10.88
CA GLN A 387 22.55 2.78 -11.06
C GLN A 387 23.11 4.13 -10.67
N TYR A 388 22.92 5.13 -11.52
CA TYR A 388 23.44 6.47 -11.36
C TYR A 388 22.34 7.53 -11.40
N TRP A 389 22.53 8.60 -10.63
CA TRP A 389 21.69 9.79 -10.62
C TRP A 389 22.57 11.03 -10.72
N LEU A 390 22.56 11.70 -11.87
CA LEU A 390 23.24 12.97 -12.07
C LEU A 390 22.30 14.12 -11.70
N VAL A 391 22.77 15.07 -10.89
CA VAL A 391 21.96 16.18 -10.40
C VAL A 391 22.71 17.51 -10.45
N ALA A 392 22.00 18.59 -10.77
CA ALA A 392 22.53 19.94 -10.69
C ALA A 392 22.73 20.29 -9.20
N ASN A 393 23.90 20.81 -8.84
CA ASN A 393 24.21 21.13 -7.45
C ASN A 393 23.63 22.51 -7.05
N ASN A 394 22.33 22.67 -7.24
CA ASN A 394 21.55 23.88 -6.93
C ASN A 394 20.06 23.51 -6.71
N ALA A 395 19.21 24.52 -6.53
CA ALA A 395 17.77 24.33 -6.27
C ALA A 395 16.97 23.69 -7.41
N GLN A 396 17.52 23.57 -8.63
CA GLN A 396 16.87 22.87 -9.74
C GLN A 396 17.03 21.35 -9.64
N GLY A 397 18.08 20.87 -8.96
CA GLY A 397 18.35 19.45 -8.78
C GLY A 397 18.11 18.93 -7.37
N ILE A 398 18.18 19.80 -6.36
CA ILE A 398 18.12 19.42 -4.95
C ILE A 398 16.88 20.01 -4.27
N THR A 399 16.15 19.16 -3.57
CA THR A 399 14.95 19.55 -2.81
C THR A 399 15.26 19.63 -1.31
N ASN A 400 14.88 20.74 -0.66
CA ASN A 400 15.05 20.87 0.79
C ASN A 400 13.85 20.30 1.56
N ILE A 401 14.14 19.53 2.60
CA ILE A 401 13.18 19.14 3.65
C ILE A 401 13.22 20.22 4.72
N ASN A 402 12.15 21.00 4.81
CA ASN A 402 12.10 22.20 5.66
C ASN A 402 11.40 21.98 7.00
N SER A 403 10.77 20.81 7.22
CA SER A 403 10.07 20.49 8.45
C SER A 403 10.21 19.02 8.83
N LEU A 404 10.20 18.76 10.14
CA LEU A 404 10.30 17.44 10.74
C LEU A 404 9.21 17.31 11.79
N THR A 405 8.51 16.18 11.81
CA THR A 405 7.50 15.89 12.85
C THR A 405 8.07 14.89 13.86
N THR A 406 8.17 15.29 15.12
CA THR A 406 8.64 14.40 16.18
C THR A 406 7.75 13.17 16.32
N ARG A 407 8.38 11.99 16.41
CA ARG A 407 7.74 10.69 16.54
C ARG A 407 8.41 9.89 17.65
N ASN A 408 7.70 9.71 18.76
CA ASN A 408 8.09 8.81 19.84
C ASN A 408 7.18 7.58 19.76
N PHE A 409 7.77 6.43 19.46
CA PHE A 409 7.01 5.20 19.27
C PHE A 409 6.57 4.57 20.59
N ILE A 410 5.33 4.09 20.64
CA ILE A 410 4.83 3.31 21.77
C ILE A 410 5.39 1.89 21.69
N ASN A 411 6.12 1.46 22.70
CA ASN A 411 6.60 0.08 22.79
C ASN A 411 5.49 -0.87 23.25
N TYR A 412 4.83 -1.54 22.30
CA TYR A 412 3.76 -2.50 22.61
C TYR A 412 4.26 -3.82 23.22
N ALA A 413 5.57 -4.08 23.27
CA ALA A 413 6.12 -5.19 24.05
C ALA A 413 6.10 -4.91 25.56
N GLN A 414 5.98 -3.63 25.98
CA GLN A 414 5.87 -3.28 27.40
C GLN A 414 4.47 -3.58 27.93
N GLN A 415 4.39 -4.28 29.07
CA GLN A 415 3.12 -4.74 29.66
C GLN A 415 2.09 -3.61 29.87
N ALA A 416 2.54 -2.39 30.21
CA ALA A 416 1.67 -1.23 30.39
C ALA A 416 0.85 -0.87 29.14
N ASN A 417 1.35 -1.23 27.95
CA ASN A 417 0.72 -0.96 26.65
C ASN A 417 -0.09 -2.16 26.13
N GLN A 418 -0.12 -3.28 26.85
CA GLN A 418 -0.83 -4.51 26.46
C GLN A 418 -2.25 -4.54 27.03
N GLY A 419 -3.17 -5.15 26.29
CA GLY A 419 -4.58 -5.28 26.68
C GLY A 419 -5.26 -6.46 26.00
N ASN A 420 -6.30 -7.01 26.64
CA ASN A 420 -7.09 -8.10 26.07
C ASN A 420 -8.31 -7.60 25.25
N TYR A 421 -8.64 -6.31 25.36
CA TYR A 421 -9.63 -5.62 24.52
C TYR A 421 -8.99 -4.38 23.90
N LEU A 422 -8.78 -4.39 22.59
CA LEU A 422 -8.09 -3.32 21.87
C LEU A 422 -9.12 -2.44 21.16
N ILE A 423 -9.07 -1.13 21.38
CA ILE A 423 -9.85 -0.15 20.64
C ILE A 423 -8.91 0.55 19.67
N VAL A 424 -9.04 0.24 18.37
CA VAL A 424 -8.25 0.89 17.32
C VAL A 424 -9.04 2.05 16.74
N THR A 425 -8.47 3.25 16.78
CA THR A 425 -9.18 4.46 16.36
C THR A 425 -8.27 5.47 15.67
N ASN A 426 -8.86 6.52 15.09
CA ASN A 426 -8.14 7.66 14.55
C ASN A 426 -8.07 8.80 15.56
N LYS A 427 -6.96 9.55 15.59
CA LYS A 427 -6.77 10.71 16.50
C LYS A 427 -7.88 11.76 16.37
N LEU A 428 -8.51 11.88 15.20
CA LEU A 428 -9.66 12.77 14.99
C LEU A 428 -10.88 12.43 15.86
N LEU A 429 -10.97 11.20 16.38
CA LEU A 429 -12.09 10.72 17.21
C LEU A 429 -11.78 10.75 18.71
N LEU A 430 -10.56 11.10 19.14
CA LEU A 430 -10.21 11.15 20.56
C LEU A 430 -10.88 12.34 21.28
N GLY A 431 -11.30 13.39 20.58
CA GLY A 431 -11.91 14.56 21.23
C GLY A 431 -10.97 15.29 22.22
N GLY A 432 -11.52 16.28 22.94
CA GLY A 432 -10.82 17.04 23.99
C GLY A 432 -11.04 16.43 25.38
N SER A 433 -11.34 17.27 26.39
CA SER A 433 -11.57 16.83 27.77
C SER A 433 -12.71 15.80 27.93
N ASN A 434 -13.68 15.79 27.01
CA ASN A 434 -14.76 14.79 26.92
C ASN A 434 -14.46 13.78 25.82
N ASN A 435 -13.46 12.92 26.04
CA ASN A 435 -13.02 11.90 25.07
C ASN A 435 -13.98 10.70 25.08
N PRO A 436 -14.81 10.50 24.04
CA PRO A 436 -15.78 9.40 23.99
C PRO A 436 -15.11 8.03 23.85
N ILE A 437 -13.92 7.97 23.24
CA ILE A 437 -13.14 6.74 23.10
C ILE A 437 -12.61 6.31 24.47
N ASP A 438 -12.11 7.24 25.29
CA ASP A 438 -11.69 6.94 26.65
C ASP A 438 -12.88 6.55 27.54
N ALA A 439 -14.03 7.21 27.41
CA ALA A 439 -15.25 6.78 28.09
C ALA A 439 -15.64 5.34 27.71
N TYR A 440 -15.50 4.96 26.44
CA TYR A 440 -15.74 3.59 25.96
C TYR A 440 -14.73 2.61 26.57
N ARG A 441 -13.43 2.95 26.55
CA ARG A 441 -12.36 2.14 27.16
C ARG A 441 -12.60 1.96 28.66
N GLN A 442 -12.94 3.01 29.39
CA GLN A 442 -13.26 2.97 30.81
C GLN A 442 -14.45 2.05 31.08
N TYR A 443 -15.51 2.14 30.26
CA TYR A 443 -16.66 1.25 30.38
C TYR A 443 -16.28 -0.21 30.17
N ARG A 444 -15.55 -0.56 29.10
CA ARG A 444 -15.07 -1.93 28.88
C ARG A 444 -14.12 -2.42 29.98
N SER A 445 -13.45 -1.50 30.67
CA SER A 445 -12.59 -1.83 31.83
C SER A 445 -13.37 -2.00 33.14
N SER A 446 -14.62 -1.52 33.23
CA SER A 446 -15.42 -1.64 34.44
C SER A 446 -15.99 -3.05 34.59
N ALA A 447 -16.39 -3.42 35.81
CA ALA A 447 -17.06 -4.70 36.05
C ALA A 447 -18.33 -4.86 35.20
N THR A 448 -19.09 -3.77 35.00
CA THR A 448 -20.33 -3.78 34.21
C THR A 448 -20.10 -3.86 32.71
N GLY A 449 -18.95 -3.41 32.19
CA GLY A 449 -18.60 -3.52 30.77
C GLY A 449 -17.69 -4.70 30.42
N GLY A 450 -17.50 -5.63 31.37
CA GLY A 450 -16.81 -6.91 31.15
C GLY A 450 -15.45 -7.08 31.84
N GLY A 451 -14.94 -6.06 32.53
CA GLY A 451 -13.71 -6.14 33.33
C GLY A 451 -12.45 -6.36 32.49
N PHE A 452 -12.45 -5.92 31.23
CA PHE A 452 -11.31 -6.09 30.33
C PHE A 452 -10.13 -5.20 30.73
N ASN A 453 -8.90 -5.62 30.41
CA ASN A 453 -7.78 -4.68 30.30
C ASN A 453 -7.87 -4.00 28.94
N ALA A 454 -8.71 -2.95 28.84
CA ALA A 454 -8.97 -2.27 27.59
C ALA A 454 -7.91 -1.19 27.28
N LYS A 455 -7.41 -1.17 26.04
CA LYS A 455 -6.39 -0.20 25.56
C LYS A 455 -6.86 0.53 24.32
N ILE A 456 -6.55 1.82 24.26
CA ILE A 456 -6.73 2.64 23.06
C ILE A 456 -5.45 2.59 22.25
N VAL A 457 -5.58 2.33 20.97
CA VAL A 457 -4.48 2.23 20.01
C VAL A 457 -4.82 3.15 18.84
N THR A 458 -3.97 4.12 18.55
CA THR A 458 -4.24 5.03 17.43
C THR A 458 -3.66 4.48 16.14
N ILE A 459 -4.40 4.59 15.05
CA ILE A 459 -4.00 4.03 13.74
C ILE A 459 -2.69 4.62 13.22
N ASP A 460 -2.32 5.84 13.61
CA ASP A 460 -1.04 6.42 13.22
C ASP A 460 0.15 5.66 13.81
N GLU A 461 0.06 5.19 15.07
CA GLU A 461 1.06 4.29 15.67
C GLU A 461 1.18 3.02 14.84
N LEU A 462 0.04 2.43 14.48
CA LEU A 462 0.04 1.18 13.74
C LEU A 462 0.58 1.33 12.32
N VAL A 463 0.23 2.41 11.63
CA VAL A 463 0.70 2.71 10.28
C VAL A 463 2.22 2.89 10.28
N ASP A 464 2.76 3.70 11.19
CA ASP A 464 4.20 3.93 11.22
C ASP A 464 4.98 2.70 11.68
N GLN A 465 4.50 1.99 12.71
CA GLN A 465 5.22 0.86 13.29
C GLN A 465 5.09 -0.43 12.46
N PHE A 466 3.90 -0.77 11.99
CA PHE A 466 3.59 -2.09 11.42
C PHE A 466 3.33 -2.05 9.89
N ALA A 467 3.40 -0.86 9.28
CA ALA A 467 3.29 -0.68 7.83
C ALA A 467 4.22 0.42 7.29
N TYR A 468 5.35 0.67 7.95
CA TYR A 468 6.41 1.57 7.48
C TYR A 468 6.00 3.02 7.23
N GLY A 469 4.87 3.46 7.79
CA GLY A 469 4.32 4.79 7.57
C GLY A 469 3.54 4.93 6.25
N ILE A 470 3.23 3.82 5.58
CA ILE A 470 2.40 3.80 4.36
C ILE A 470 0.95 4.02 4.77
N LYS A 471 0.41 5.16 4.35
CA LYS A 471 -0.93 5.63 4.73
C LYS A 471 -1.98 4.55 4.43
N MET A 472 -2.80 4.23 5.44
CA MET A 472 -3.95 3.33 5.33
C MET A 472 -3.62 1.92 4.81
N HIS A 473 -2.37 1.49 4.96
CA HIS A 473 -1.98 0.15 4.56
C HIS A 473 -2.54 -0.88 5.58
N PRO A 474 -3.29 -1.91 5.17
CA PRO A 474 -4.02 -2.79 6.09
C PRO A 474 -3.12 -3.70 6.92
N LEU A 475 -1.86 -3.91 6.50
CA LEU A 475 -0.85 -4.56 7.35
C LEU A 475 -0.63 -3.83 8.68
N SER A 476 -0.92 -2.53 8.77
CA SER A 476 -0.81 -1.78 10.02
C SER A 476 -1.60 -2.45 11.16
N ILE A 477 -2.86 -2.81 10.90
CA ILE A 477 -3.72 -3.50 11.87
C ILE A 477 -3.39 -4.99 11.91
N LYS A 478 -3.22 -5.64 10.75
CA LYS A 478 -2.99 -7.10 10.70
C LYS A 478 -1.70 -7.51 11.42
N ASN A 479 -0.58 -6.86 11.11
CA ASN A 479 0.69 -7.18 11.75
C ASN A 479 0.70 -6.78 13.23
N PHE A 480 0.03 -5.69 13.62
CA PHE A 480 -0.15 -5.35 15.03
C PHE A 480 -0.91 -6.44 15.79
N LEU A 481 -2.02 -6.94 15.26
CA LEU A 481 -2.80 -7.99 15.93
C LEU A 481 -2.03 -9.32 15.98
N ARG A 482 -1.28 -9.67 14.92
CA ARG A 482 -0.36 -10.83 14.92
C ARG A 482 0.73 -10.68 15.98
N PHE A 483 1.37 -9.50 16.04
CA PHE A 483 2.37 -9.16 17.05
C PHE A 483 1.79 -9.26 18.46
N ALA A 484 0.60 -8.70 18.69
CA ALA A 484 -0.05 -8.68 19.99
C ALA A 484 -0.40 -10.10 20.47
N ARG A 485 -0.95 -10.96 19.61
CA ARG A 485 -1.22 -12.36 19.96
C ARG A 485 0.05 -13.15 20.31
N ALA A 486 1.16 -12.86 19.62
CA ALA A 486 2.42 -13.57 19.82
C ALA A 486 3.21 -13.07 21.04
N ASN A 487 3.08 -11.79 21.41
CA ASN A 487 4.00 -11.14 22.38
C ASN A 487 3.32 -10.59 23.63
N PHE A 488 1.98 -10.44 23.65
CA PHE A 488 1.32 -9.96 24.85
C PHE A 488 1.26 -11.06 25.90
N SER A 489 1.44 -10.67 27.16
CA SER A 489 1.27 -11.55 28.32
C SER A 489 -0.11 -12.21 28.36
N VAL A 490 -1.14 -11.49 27.93
CA VAL A 490 -2.48 -12.00 27.64
C VAL A 490 -2.84 -11.60 26.21
N ALA A 491 -3.01 -12.59 25.34
CA ALA A 491 -3.38 -12.35 23.95
C ALA A 491 -4.72 -11.59 23.86
N PRO A 492 -4.86 -10.64 22.91
CA PRO A 492 -6.11 -9.92 22.73
C PRO A 492 -7.22 -10.83 22.24
N THR A 493 -8.35 -10.81 22.95
CA THR A 493 -9.57 -11.53 22.56
C THR A 493 -10.47 -10.67 21.68
N HIS A 494 -10.43 -9.35 21.83
CA HIS A 494 -11.27 -8.41 21.09
C HIS A 494 -10.45 -7.27 20.45
N CYS A 495 -10.85 -6.88 19.24
CA CYS A 495 -10.42 -5.67 18.56
C CYS A 495 -11.66 -4.91 18.08
N PHE A 496 -11.90 -3.73 18.63
CA PHE A 496 -13.00 -2.87 18.23
C PHE A 496 -12.47 -1.67 17.44
N LEU A 497 -12.79 -1.63 16.16
CA LEU A 497 -12.42 -0.56 15.26
C LEU A 497 -13.44 0.58 15.39
N ILE A 498 -13.02 1.78 15.77
CA ILE A 498 -13.89 2.95 15.84
C ILE A 498 -13.40 3.99 14.86
N GLY A 499 -14.11 4.13 13.74
CA GLY A 499 -13.81 5.06 12.67
C GLY A 499 -14.20 4.53 11.29
N LYS A 500 -14.47 5.46 10.37
CA LYS A 500 -14.90 5.13 9.01
C LYS A 500 -13.88 4.25 8.28
N GLY A 501 -14.34 3.08 7.85
CA GLY A 501 -13.62 2.18 6.96
C GLY A 501 -13.76 2.63 5.51
N ILE A 502 -12.67 2.55 4.74
CA ILE A 502 -12.67 2.77 3.29
C ILE A 502 -11.80 1.72 2.62
N THR A 503 -12.18 1.29 1.43
CA THR A 503 -11.38 0.40 0.60
C THR A 503 -10.20 1.16 -0.01
N TYR A 504 -9.15 0.43 -0.34
CA TYR A 504 -7.91 1.01 -0.83
C TYR A 504 -8.06 1.68 -2.21
N ASP A 505 -8.95 1.15 -3.05
CA ASP A 505 -9.27 1.70 -4.38
C ASP A 505 -9.98 3.06 -4.29
N GLU A 506 -10.99 3.19 -3.44
CA GLU A 506 -11.64 4.49 -3.20
C GLU A 506 -10.68 5.49 -2.57
N MET A 507 -9.90 5.05 -1.58
CA MET A 507 -8.92 5.91 -0.94
C MET A 507 -7.92 6.46 -1.95
N ARG A 508 -7.37 5.60 -2.82
CA ARG A 508 -6.41 5.98 -3.83
C ARG A 508 -7.01 6.94 -4.86
N THR A 509 -8.22 6.64 -5.33
CA THR A 509 -8.97 7.46 -6.29
C THR A 509 -9.22 8.88 -5.76
N TYR A 510 -9.52 9.00 -4.47
CA TYR A 510 -9.91 10.25 -3.83
C TYR A 510 -8.85 10.79 -2.87
N GLU A 511 -7.58 10.40 -3.01
CA GLU A 511 -6.50 10.76 -2.09
C GLU A 511 -6.29 12.28 -2.01
N SER A 512 -6.47 12.98 -3.14
CA SER A 512 -6.34 14.44 -3.26
C SER A 512 -7.61 15.21 -2.86
N HIS A 513 -8.69 14.52 -2.51
CA HIS A 513 -9.95 15.17 -2.16
C HIS A 513 -9.80 15.95 -0.84
N PRO A 514 -10.27 17.21 -0.73
CA PRO A 514 -10.07 18.03 0.48
C PRO A 514 -10.64 17.44 1.78
N LYS A 515 -11.63 16.54 1.66
CA LYS A 515 -12.26 15.81 2.79
C LYS A 515 -11.66 14.42 3.04
N ALA A 516 -10.63 14.01 2.31
CA ALA A 516 -10.04 12.67 2.44
C ALA A 516 -9.57 12.40 3.88
N SER A 517 -8.89 13.36 4.51
CA SER A 517 -8.36 13.21 5.88
C SER A 517 -9.44 13.08 6.96
N SER A 518 -10.66 13.57 6.73
CA SER A 518 -11.79 13.45 7.67
C SER A 518 -12.67 12.22 7.43
N LEU A 519 -12.52 11.55 6.29
CA LEU A 519 -13.31 10.38 5.90
C LEU A 519 -12.50 9.07 5.92
N PHE A 520 -11.19 9.13 5.67
CA PHE A 520 -10.32 7.94 5.56
C PHE A 520 -9.68 7.68 6.92
N LEU A 521 -10.47 7.18 7.87
CA LEU A 521 -10.04 7.09 9.26
C LEU A 521 -9.29 5.80 9.57
N LEU A 522 -9.74 4.67 9.01
CA LEU A 522 -9.20 3.33 9.27
C LEU A 522 -9.22 2.48 7.99
N PRO A 523 -8.18 1.67 7.73
CA PRO A 523 -8.15 0.79 6.57
C PRO A 523 -9.10 -0.39 6.72
N THR A 524 -9.42 -1.01 5.57
CA THR A 524 -10.07 -2.31 5.44
C THR A 524 -9.16 -3.24 4.64
N TRP A 525 -9.40 -4.55 4.66
CA TRP A 525 -8.63 -5.50 3.84
C TRP A 525 -9.31 -5.72 2.48
N GLY A 526 -8.59 -5.41 1.38
CA GLY A 526 -8.95 -5.73 0.00
C GLY A 526 -10.28 -5.12 -0.49
N TYR A 527 -10.78 -5.67 -1.61
CA TYR A 527 -12.08 -5.33 -2.19
C TYR A 527 -12.83 -6.61 -2.59
N PRO A 528 -14.08 -6.85 -2.13
CA PRO A 528 -14.84 -6.03 -1.19
C PRO A 528 -14.17 -5.94 0.18
N ALA A 529 -14.46 -4.90 0.95
CA ALA A 529 -13.84 -4.66 2.26
C ALA A 529 -14.03 -5.83 3.23
N SER A 530 -12.96 -6.23 3.94
CA SER A 530 -13.03 -7.20 5.02
C SER A 530 -12.28 -6.74 6.27
N ASP A 531 -12.96 -6.66 7.41
CA ASP A 531 -12.29 -6.50 8.70
C ASP A 531 -11.82 -7.85 9.27
N VAL A 532 -12.52 -8.94 8.95
CA VAL A 532 -12.15 -10.30 9.34
C VAL A 532 -10.71 -10.62 8.95
N MET A 533 -10.31 -10.29 7.72
CA MET A 533 -8.95 -10.54 7.22
C MET A 533 -7.86 -9.72 7.94
N LEU A 534 -8.21 -8.60 8.60
CA LEU A 534 -7.28 -7.86 9.47
C LEU A 534 -6.97 -8.66 10.74
N ALA A 535 -7.87 -9.54 11.19
CA ALA A 535 -7.74 -10.28 12.44
C ALA A 535 -7.16 -11.71 12.29
N THR A 536 -6.96 -12.20 11.08
CA THR A 536 -6.41 -13.54 10.81
C THR A 536 -4.87 -13.57 10.86
N ASP A 537 -4.26 -14.73 11.14
CA ASP A 537 -2.79 -14.88 11.16
C ASP A 537 -2.16 -15.03 9.77
N GLY A 538 -2.92 -15.52 8.80
CA GLY A 538 -2.47 -15.76 7.42
C GLY A 538 -3.41 -15.18 6.37
N LEU A 539 -3.09 -15.42 5.10
CA LEU A 539 -3.87 -14.95 3.94
C LEU A 539 -4.84 -16.01 3.37
N ASN A 540 -4.63 -17.28 3.73
CA ASN A 540 -5.38 -18.44 3.25
C ASN A 540 -6.30 -19.05 4.32
N THR A 541 -6.69 -18.26 5.32
CA THR A 541 -7.55 -18.71 6.41
C THR A 541 -8.57 -17.64 6.75
N SER A 542 -9.78 -18.09 7.10
CA SER A 542 -10.85 -17.27 7.68
C SER A 542 -10.93 -17.43 9.20
N ALA A 543 -10.02 -18.20 9.82
CA ALA A 543 -9.98 -18.38 11.27
C ALA A 543 -9.63 -17.06 11.97
N VAL A 544 -10.62 -16.47 12.62
CA VAL A 544 -10.49 -15.23 13.39
C VAL A 544 -9.92 -15.56 14.77
N ASN A 545 -8.70 -15.09 15.04
CA ASN A 545 -8.02 -15.33 16.32
C ASN A 545 -8.20 -14.16 17.32
N THR A 546 -8.82 -13.07 16.89
CA THR A 546 -9.22 -11.93 17.72
C THR A 546 -10.58 -11.45 17.21
N PHE A 547 -11.64 -11.53 18.02
CA PHE A 547 -12.97 -11.08 17.62
C PHE A 547 -12.92 -9.61 17.20
N ILE A 548 -13.33 -9.34 15.97
CA ILE A 548 -13.21 -8.00 15.37
C ILE A 548 -14.58 -7.45 15.00
N GLY A 549 -14.80 -6.19 15.30
CA GLY A 549 -16.01 -5.46 14.93
C GLY A 549 -15.70 -3.98 14.71
N ARG A 550 -16.57 -3.28 13.98
CA ARG A 550 -16.39 -1.88 13.63
C ARG A 550 -17.60 -1.03 13.95
N LEU A 551 -17.36 0.13 14.55
CA LEU A 551 -18.27 1.27 14.56
C LEU A 551 -17.84 2.26 13.47
N ASN A 552 -18.64 2.35 12.41
CA ASN A 552 -18.34 3.13 11.23
C ASN A 552 -18.79 4.59 11.39
N VAL A 553 -17.93 5.45 11.96
CA VAL A 553 -18.26 6.83 12.33
C VAL A 553 -17.19 7.83 11.88
N ILE A 554 -17.56 9.10 11.76
CA ILE A 554 -16.64 10.20 11.42
C ILE A 554 -16.63 11.33 12.44
N ARG A 555 -17.53 11.30 13.44
CA ARG A 555 -17.65 12.30 14.49
C ARG A 555 -17.63 11.67 15.88
N THR A 556 -17.14 12.43 16.85
CA THR A 556 -17.07 12.03 18.27
C THR A 556 -18.46 11.84 18.90
N SER A 557 -19.47 12.61 18.48
CA SER A 557 -20.84 12.48 18.98
C SER A 557 -21.45 11.10 18.67
N GLU A 558 -21.19 10.57 17.48
CA GLU A 558 -21.70 9.26 17.04
C GLU A 558 -21.13 8.12 17.90
N VAL A 559 -19.92 8.28 18.44
CA VAL A 559 -19.32 7.34 19.39
C VAL A 559 -20.06 7.37 20.73
N ASN A 560 -20.41 8.55 21.23
CA ASN A 560 -21.19 8.68 22.47
C ASN A 560 -22.58 8.07 22.32
N ASP A 561 -23.26 8.34 21.21
CA ASP A 561 -24.59 7.78 20.94
C ASP A 561 -24.54 6.24 20.93
N TYR A 562 -23.52 5.66 20.30
CA TYR A 562 -23.34 4.21 20.30
C TYR A 562 -22.97 3.67 21.69
N LEU A 563 -22.06 4.33 22.43
CA LEU A 563 -21.69 3.91 23.79
C LEU A 563 -22.89 3.94 24.75
N ASN A 564 -23.75 4.95 24.66
CA ASN A 564 -24.95 5.05 25.48
C ASN A 564 -25.89 3.86 25.20
N LYS A 565 -26.12 3.54 23.92
CA LYS A 565 -26.90 2.35 23.53
C LYS A 565 -26.30 1.05 24.06
N VAL A 566 -24.97 0.90 24.02
CA VAL A 566 -24.29 -0.29 24.58
C VAL A 566 -24.50 -0.38 26.09
N LYS A 567 -24.32 0.73 26.82
CA LYS A 567 -24.55 0.78 28.27
C LYS A 567 -26.00 0.45 28.64
N GLU A 568 -26.96 1.02 27.91
CA GLU A 568 -28.38 0.77 28.10
C GLU A 568 -28.71 -0.70 27.83
N PHE A 569 -28.27 -1.25 26.70
CA PHE A 569 -28.48 -2.66 26.35
C PHE A 569 -27.90 -3.61 27.39
N GLU A 570 -26.63 -3.44 27.76
CA GLU A 570 -25.96 -4.31 28.75
C GLU A 570 -26.57 -4.14 30.15
N ALA A 571 -27.02 -2.95 30.53
CA ALA A 571 -27.76 -2.73 31.78
C ALA A 571 -29.12 -3.46 31.78
N GLN A 572 -29.85 -3.45 30.67
CA GLN A 572 -31.12 -4.19 30.56
C GLN A 572 -30.93 -5.70 30.56
N GLN A 573 -29.82 -6.19 29.97
CA GLN A 573 -29.43 -7.61 30.07
C GLN A 573 -29.11 -7.99 31.51
N ALA A 574 -28.34 -7.16 32.23
CA ALA A 574 -27.96 -7.39 33.62
C ALA A 574 -29.10 -7.17 34.63
N ASN A 575 -30.20 -6.53 34.23
CA ASN A 575 -31.37 -6.30 35.08
C ASN A 575 -31.95 -7.65 35.54
N ALA A 576 -31.95 -7.89 36.85
CA ALA A 576 -32.45 -9.13 37.45
C ALA A 576 -33.99 -9.22 37.51
N SER A 577 -34.71 -8.19 37.04
CA SER A 577 -36.17 -8.23 36.97
C SER A 577 -36.64 -9.43 36.17
N ILE A 578 -37.56 -10.18 36.77
CA ILE A 578 -38.27 -11.30 36.13
C ILE A 578 -39.67 -10.89 35.66
N SER A 579 -40.01 -9.60 35.74
CA SER A 579 -41.32 -9.11 35.34
C SER A 579 -41.48 -9.29 33.82
N GLN A 580 -42.68 -9.67 33.40
CA GLN A 580 -42.99 -9.77 31.97
C GLN A 580 -42.81 -8.41 31.29
N GLN A 581 -43.20 -7.31 31.96
CA GLN A 581 -43.08 -5.96 31.42
C GLN A 581 -41.64 -5.59 31.06
N ASP A 582 -40.65 -6.01 31.85
CA ASP A 582 -39.25 -5.63 31.63
C ASP A 582 -38.52 -6.54 30.63
N LYS A 583 -39.04 -7.76 30.40
CA LYS A 583 -38.32 -8.82 29.66
C LYS A 583 -39.03 -9.34 28.43
N ALA A 584 -40.34 -9.10 28.26
CA ALA A 584 -41.10 -9.65 27.13
C ALA A 584 -40.56 -9.24 25.77
N TRP A 585 -40.06 -8.01 25.64
CA TRP A 585 -39.45 -7.52 24.40
C TRP A 585 -38.29 -8.40 23.92
N MET A 586 -37.56 -9.04 24.85
CA MET A 586 -36.44 -9.93 24.51
C MET A 586 -36.90 -11.22 23.81
N LYS A 587 -38.19 -11.55 23.87
CA LYS A 587 -38.79 -12.73 23.21
C LYS A 587 -39.43 -12.40 21.86
N ASN A 588 -39.58 -11.12 21.52
CA ASN A 588 -40.05 -10.73 20.20
C ASN A 588 -38.90 -10.84 19.19
N VAL A 589 -39.17 -11.46 18.04
CA VAL A 589 -38.24 -11.59 16.92
C VAL A 589 -38.95 -11.18 15.63
N VAL A 590 -38.23 -10.45 14.79
CA VAL A 590 -38.69 -10.04 13.46
C VAL A 590 -37.94 -10.83 12.40
N HIS A 591 -38.67 -11.49 11.51
CA HIS A 591 -38.14 -12.12 10.30
C HIS A 591 -38.63 -11.36 9.08
N VAL A 592 -37.71 -10.94 8.22
CA VAL A 592 -38.02 -10.28 6.95
C VAL A 592 -37.54 -11.17 5.82
N VAL A 593 -38.49 -11.72 5.05
CA VAL A 593 -38.26 -12.58 3.90
C VAL A 593 -38.37 -11.72 2.64
N GLY A 594 -37.23 -11.38 2.06
CA GLY A 594 -37.10 -10.53 0.88
C GLY A 594 -37.29 -11.28 -0.44
N ALA A 595 -38.22 -12.23 -0.48
CA ALA A 595 -38.60 -12.91 -1.72
C ALA A 595 -39.56 -12.03 -2.51
N ASN A 596 -39.27 -11.77 -3.78
CA ASN A 596 -40.14 -11.02 -4.69
C ASN A 596 -40.69 -11.88 -5.84
N ASP A 597 -40.27 -13.14 -5.92
CA ASP A 597 -40.79 -14.14 -6.86
C ASP A 597 -40.80 -15.55 -6.26
N ALA A 598 -41.52 -16.46 -6.94
CA ALA A 598 -41.76 -17.81 -6.45
C ALA A 598 -40.49 -18.66 -6.31
N SER A 599 -39.48 -18.42 -7.16
CA SER A 599 -38.22 -19.16 -7.13
C SER A 599 -37.37 -18.77 -5.93
N ILE A 600 -37.29 -17.47 -5.62
CA ILE A 600 -36.60 -16.99 -4.41
C ILE A 600 -37.34 -17.47 -3.17
N GLU A 601 -38.68 -17.39 -3.12
CA GLU A 601 -39.46 -17.87 -1.98
C GLU A 601 -39.23 -19.37 -1.70
N GLN A 602 -39.21 -20.19 -2.75
CA GLN A 602 -38.89 -21.62 -2.61
C GLN A 602 -37.48 -21.86 -2.06
N LEU A 603 -36.54 -20.95 -2.31
CA LEU A 603 -35.16 -21.04 -1.82
C LEU A 603 -35.04 -20.58 -0.36
N ILE A 604 -35.54 -19.38 -0.02
CA ILE A 604 -35.24 -18.73 1.27
C ILE A 604 -36.34 -18.94 2.32
N GLY A 605 -37.60 -19.10 1.91
CA GLY A 605 -38.74 -19.30 2.79
C GLY A 605 -38.58 -20.51 3.73
N PRO A 606 -38.15 -21.70 3.23
CA PRO A 606 -37.88 -22.85 4.07
C PRO A 606 -36.84 -22.61 5.18
N TYR A 607 -35.76 -21.86 4.90
CA TYR A 607 -34.77 -21.50 5.92
C TYR A 607 -35.39 -20.61 7.00
N MET A 608 -36.11 -19.56 6.61
CA MET A 608 -36.72 -18.62 7.55
C MET A 608 -37.81 -19.29 8.41
N ASN A 609 -38.57 -20.23 7.84
CA ASN A 609 -39.53 -21.06 8.58
C ASN A 609 -38.84 -22.06 9.53
N ALA A 610 -37.70 -22.62 9.13
CA ALA A 610 -36.90 -23.47 10.03
C ALA A 610 -36.35 -22.67 11.21
N TYR A 611 -35.77 -21.49 10.96
CA TYR A 611 -35.30 -20.59 12.03
C TYR A 611 -36.44 -20.17 12.94
N LYS A 612 -37.61 -19.83 12.38
CA LYS A 612 -38.80 -19.49 13.16
C LYS A 612 -39.18 -20.61 14.12
N ARG A 613 -39.27 -21.86 13.65
CA ARG A 613 -39.59 -23.01 14.51
C ARG A 613 -38.58 -23.18 15.64
N ILE A 614 -37.28 -23.03 15.37
CA ILE A 614 -36.22 -23.12 16.41
C ILE A 614 -36.40 -22.02 17.47
N ILE A 615 -36.76 -20.81 17.05
CA ILE A 615 -36.95 -19.66 17.94
C ILE A 615 -38.24 -19.80 18.78
N GLU A 616 -39.32 -20.29 18.18
CA GLU A 616 -40.60 -20.51 18.88
C GLU A 616 -40.57 -21.74 19.79
N ASP A 617 -39.65 -22.69 19.57
CA ASP A 617 -39.48 -23.86 20.41
C ASP A 617 -39.03 -23.51 21.83
N THR A 618 -39.32 -24.41 22.76
CA THR A 618 -39.20 -24.34 24.22
C THR A 618 -37.88 -23.79 24.78
N LEU A 619 -36.74 -23.99 24.10
CA LEU A 619 -35.45 -23.48 24.59
C LEU A 619 -35.34 -21.95 24.51
N PHE A 620 -35.89 -21.34 23.46
CA PHE A 620 -35.95 -19.89 23.35
C PHE A 620 -37.36 -19.35 23.66
N GLY A 621 -38.43 -20.01 23.23
CA GLY A 621 -39.82 -19.66 23.54
C GLY A 621 -40.18 -18.25 23.06
N GLY A 622 -39.63 -17.85 21.92
CA GLY A 622 -39.84 -16.54 21.33
C GLY A 622 -41.15 -16.45 20.56
N ARG A 623 -41.52 -15.23 20.17
CA ARG A 623 -42.61 -14.93 19.24
C ARG A 623 -42.00 -14.34 17.98
N VAL A 624 -42.20 -15.00 16.84
CA VAL A 624 -41.66 -14.55 15.55
C VAL A 624 -42.76 -13.89 14.73
N THR A 625 -42.61 -12.60 14.47
CA THR A 625 -43.39 -11.89 13.46
C THR A 625 -42.64 -11.95 12.13
N THR A 626 -43.27 -12.53 11.10
CA THR A 626 -42.68 -12.69 9.78
C THR A 626 -43.33 -11.74 8.79
N PHE A 627 -42.51 -10.93 8.14
CA PHE A 627 -42.86 -10.11 6.98
C PHE A 627 -42.35 -10.81 5.74
N ASN A 628 -43.23 -11.19 4.82
CA ASN A 628 -42.87 -11.87 3.57
C ASN A 628 -43.54 -11.17 2.39
N LYS A 629 -42.74 -10.51 1.56
CA LYS A 629 -43.20 -9.72 0.41
C LYS A 629 -43.90 -10.56 -0.65
N PHE A 630 -43.51 -11.82 -0.85
CA PHE A 630 -44.09 -12.69 -1.86
C PHE A 630 -45.47 -13.21 -1.46
N SER A 631 -45.62 -13.63 -0.19
CA SER A 631 -46.86 -14.24 0.31
C SER A 631 -47.77 -13.27 1.04
N SER A 632 -47.44 -11.97 1.08
CA SER A 632 -48.25 -10.98 1.78
C SER A 632 -49.60 -10.79 1.09
N THR A 633 -50.68 -10.97 1.86
CA THR A 633 -52.05 -10.62 1.45
C THR A 633 -52.47 -9.26 2.02
N THR A 634 -51.59 -8.60 2.77
CA THR A 634 -51.82 -7.32 3.46
C THR A 634 -51.13 -6.20 2.70
N GLY A 635 -51.77 -5.03 2.57
CA GLY A 635 -51.13 -3.89 1.91
C GLY A 635 -49.93 -3.36 2.70
N ALA A 636 -48.92 -2.84 2.00
CA ALA A 636 -47.65 -2.36 2.58
C ALA A 636 -47.81 -1.39 3.77
N VAL A 637 -48.88 -0.58 3.79
CA VAL A 637 -49.18 0.35 4.89
C VAL A 637 -49.38 -0.38 6.23
N ILE A 638 -50.09 -1.51 6.21
CA ILE A 638 -50.38 -2.29 7.43
C ILE A 638 -49.12 -2.96 7.96
N GLU A 639 -48.24 -3.41 7.06
CA GLU A 639 -46.98 -4.04 7.43
C GLU A 639 -46.00 -3.04 8.04
N ASN A 640 -45.93 -1.82 7.50
CA ASN A 640 -45.12 -0.75 8.06
C ASN A 640 -45.62 -0.32 9.45
N GLU A 641 -46.93 -0.11 9.64
CA GLU A 641 -47.50 0.18 10.96
C GLU A 641 -47.23 -0.93 11.98
N LEU A 642 -47.24 -2.19 11.54
CA LEU A 642 -46.92 -3.32 12.41
C LEU A 642 -45.44 -3.34 12.80
N LEU A 643 -44.55 -3.03 11.85
CA LEU A 643 -43.11 -2.95 12.13
C LEU A 643 -42.79 -1.78 13.07
N GLU A 644 -43.38 -0.61 12.87
CA GLU A 644 -43.27 0.54 13.79
C GLU A 644 -43.70 0.15 15.21
N LYS A 645 -44.86 -0.50 15.36
CA LYS A 645 -45.31 -1.02 16.66
C LYS A 645 -44.33 -2.01 17.29
N LEU A 646 -43.64 -2.83 16.50
CA LEU A 646 -42.63 -3.76 17.00
C LEU A 646 -41.36 -3.04 17.47
N PHE A 647 -40.95 -1.96 16.79
CA PHE A 647 -39.88 -1.10 17.28
C PHE A 647 -40.25 -0.42 18.61
N GLU A 648 -41.49 0.06 18.75
CA GLU A 648 -41.99 0.64 20.01
C GLU A 648 -42.09 -0.40 21.15
N GLN A 649 -42.56 -1.61 20.84
CA GLN A 649 -42.68 -2.71 21.81
C GLN A 649 -41.33 -3.34 22.17
N GLY A 650 -40.34 -3.20 21.29
CA GLY A 650 -39.02 -3.81 21.37
C GLY A 650 -38.98 -5.27 20.91
N PHE A 651 -37.88 -5.62 20.24
CA PHE A 651 -37.52 -6.98 19.84
C PHE A 651 -36.02 -7.21 20.04
N SER A 652 -35.61 -8.46 20.24
CA SER A 652 -34.19 -8.81 20.47
C SER A 652 -33.42 -9.17 19.20
N LEU A 653 -34.14 -9.55 18.14
CA LEU A 653 -33.55 -9.99 16.89
C LEU A 653 -34.40 -9.57 15.71
N LEU A 654 -33.75 -8.97 14.71
CA LEU A 654 -34.28 -8.80 13.36
C LEU A 654 -33.37 -9.57 12.40
N THR A 655 -33.97 -10.44 11.60
CA THR A 655 -33.27 -11.15 10.53
C THR A 655 -33.85 -10.75 9.19
N TYR A 656 -32.96 -10.56 8.22
CA TYR A 656 -33.32 -10.29 6.83
C TYR A 656 -32.62 -11.32 5.94
N PHE A 657 -33.37 -11.96 5.04
CA PHE A 657 -32.82 -12.79 3.99
C PHE A 657 -33.47 -12.38 2.66
N GLY A 658 -32.68 -11.87 1.72
CA GLY A 658 -33.15 -11.41 0.42
C GLY A 658 -32.10 -10.53 -0.26
N HIS A 659 -32.53 -9.78 -1.29
CA HIS A 659 -31.68 -8.85 -2.03
C HIS A 659 -31.56 -7.48 -1.34
N SER A 660 -30.35 -6.94 -1.33
CA SER A 660 -30.10 -5.59 -0.83
C SER A 660 -29.13 -4.84 -1.74
N SER A 661 -29.13 -3.52 -1.56
CA SER A 661 -28.10 -2.61 -2.04
C SER A 661 -27.34 -2.04 -0.84
N ALA A 662 -26.35 -1.18 -1.11
CA ALA A 662 -25.59 -0.51 -0.05
C ALA A 662 -26.44 0.41 0.85
N THR A 663 -27.63 0.84 0.40
CA THR A 663 -28.47 1.82 1.11
C THR A 663 -29.91 1.40 1.31
N ALA A 664 -30.32 0.24 0.81
CA ALA A 664 -31.70 -0.22 0.91
C ALA A 664 -31.78 -1.74 0.89
N LEU A 665 -32.72 -2.28 1.64
CA LEU A 665 -33.18 -3.66 1.49
C LEU A 665 -34.32 -3.67 0.46
N ASP A 666 -34.50 -4.78 -0.27
CA ASP A 666 -35.66 -4.91 -1.19
C ASP A 666 -37.01 -4.91 -0.45
N TYR A 667 -36.97 -5.06 0.88
CA TYR A 667 -38.08 -4.81 1.79
C TYR A 667 -37.82 -3.50 2.54
N ASN A 668 -38.63 -2.48 2.31
CA ASN A 668 -38.43 -1.19 2.99
C ASN A 668 -38.68 -1.34 4.50
N LEU A 669 -37.70 -0.95 5.31
CA LEU A 669 -37.82 -0.87 6.78
C LEU A 669 -37.90 0.58 7.28
N ASP A 670 -37.86 1.56 6.37
CA ASP A 670 -37.97 3.00 6.64
C ASP A 670 -39.42 3.49 6.67
#